data_AF-A0A840K6T4-F1
#
_entry.id   AF-A0A840K6T4-F1
#
_cell.length_a   1.000
_cell.length_b   1.000
_cell.length_c   1.000
_cell.angle_alpha   90.00
_cell.angle_beta   90.00
_cell.angle_gamma   90.00
#
_symmetry.space_group_name_H-M   'P 1'
#
loop_
_entity.id
_entity.type
_entity.pdbx_description
1 polymer ?
#
loop_
_entity_poly.entity_id
_entity_poly.type
_entity_poly.pdbx_seq_one_letter_code
_entity_poly.pdbx_strand_id
1 'polypeptide(L)'
;MNAIFLSEAKSSSKHWLTYLIALILIFAGIFCGNQFNLTVGEGIYLNSPYTIGFMVGMLSLSVIFFATIFAGQQLFKDYDSRFDSIIFSLPFSKREYLTGKFCSYFLQTFSAFLLLILGFMIGQNMRDGSEIQPYFNVWYYLYPLLIFGLINCFLVCSFLFFISFATKKKLLVVVGGLLLYVLYMVILLFSNSPFMAGSIPQSLETQQLSALIDPFGLSAYFFEARSYTVQLKNTRIVPLSGYTLINRVIFGVLSFVFLVFTYRIFSFSDSSNRKRSNKTEVSFNSLKVNLKEYITTSLNFGGTAALRSILSFAKIDLVYLFKSIAIIAVSILLLFFVGMEMYAEIEKGIRLPQKYADSGLMATTISENFHLLGMLISVYFINDLYWRSHVSGFSLIEKSTYFSGSKLSGHFLSISILLLFFTAILIIEGLVFQLMYNYFHIDWKAYSGAVLFNTFPLILFSGFILILNDRIRNRFIALGVSVLTLLILASPVSKKVLSYPLLRIFSDYKGTYSDFNGYGVYATSFAERLLFGAGLIASLWMINTLVRTRKFNIKKTAFAGVLLILGVFTGSLFMKGYIPKVESEAILQAVNYEKKFRIYEDLPQPVITDVTTQIELHPSQNSYLISGKYILKNQTDKTINTILINFHPDLEIGTAVLKTSYESIEIRHETTEIQLKHPLRPYETATLDFRISYQWFAVNGHESFNAIIGNGSFMRISRYYPVIGYQKDREIEDEKVRTESGLKKKMTLKKPEAPEVFEKDFINLDMTVSTEEGQAAIGTGDLIQQYGRGDRKFFHYKADNIPFRFAVSSAKYKQKSVNYKGIAIHVFYHEKHAENVDHLIENIKITLDYCTLNFGKYPFKTISFAEISSYTKGFAATAYPSAVFMPEDMVFHANIHADKKQDVINELAGHELSHLWWGNSQINPDDREGSVMLTETLAMYTEMMLYKKMHGTEKMMERIKVHQQIYDNEKGLSENTPIYRVTGDSPHIAYSKGAVAMVKLSQLIGEAKVNMALRNFLRNNHYPKKPTSMDLLQEFYKVSPDDSTRKKIDRLFKTI
;
A
#
# COMPACT_ATOMS: atom_id res chain seq x y z
N MET A 1 34.69 37.35 -17.96
CA MET A 1 33.64 36.73 -17.10
C MET A 1 32.31 37.41 -17.40
N ASN A 2 31.22 36.65 -17.54
CA ASN A 2 29.90 37.22 -17.82
C ASN A 2 29.40 38.04 -16.61
N ALA A 3 29.23 39.35 -16.79
CA ALA A 3 28.87 40.27 -15.71
C ALA A 3 27.44 40.02 -15.16
N ILE A 4 26.52 39.55 -16.01
CA ILE A 4 25.15 39.23 -15.63
C ILE A 4 25.15 38.05 -14.66
N PHE A 5 25.90 36.99 -14.99
CA PHE A 5 26.06 35.82 -14.13
C PHE A 5 26.63 36.20 -12.75
N LEU A 6 27.70 37.01 -12.70
CA LEU A 6 28.32 37.44 -11.45
C LEU A 6 27.38 38.28 -10.58
N SER A 7 26.60 39.18 -11.21
CA SER A 7 25.62 40.01 -10.52
C SER A 7 24.53 39.14 -9.86
N GLU A 8 23.98 38.18 -10.60
CA GLU A 8 22.96 37.28 -10.06
C GLU A 8 23.49 36.37 -8.96
N ALA A 9 24.69 35.78 -9.15
CA ALA A 9 25.35 34.97 -8.12
C ALA A 9 25.60 35.77 -6.82
N LYS A 10 26.08 37.01 -6.94
CA LYS A 10 26.34 37.90 -5.79
C LYS A 10 25.05 38.38 -5.12
N SER A 11 23.97 38.58 -5.89
CA SER A 11 22.66 38.92 -5.34
C SER A 11 22.06 37.76 -4.54
N SER A 12 22.21 36.53 -5.02
CA SER A 12 21.64 35.34 -4.39
C SER A 12 22.37 34.99 -3.08
N SER A 13 23.71 35.10 -3.04
CA SER A 13 24.51 34.79 -1.84
C SER A 13 24.36 35.78 -0.69
N LYS A 14 23.89 37.00 -0.96
CA LYS A 14 23.67 38.03 0.06
C LYS A 14 22.29 37.97 0.73
N HIS A 15 21.35 37.19 0.20
CA HIS A 15 20.02 37.06 0.79
C HIS A 15 20.00 36.01 1.90
N TRP A 16 19.59 36.41 3.12
CA TRP A 16 19.51 35.50 4.27
C TRP A 16 18.60 34.29 4.02
N LEU A 17 17.55 34.45 3.21
CA LEU A 17 16.60 33.40 2.84
C LEU A 17 17.28 32.23 2.11
N THR A 18 18.36 32.50 1.37
CA THR A 18 19.15 31.49 0.66
C THR A 18 19.78 30.50 1.63
N TYR A 19 20.29 30.97 2.77
CA TYR A 19 20.86 30.10 3.82
C TYR A 19 19.80 29.28 4.52
N LEU A 20 18.61 29.86 4.76
CA LEU A 20 17.48 29.12 5.34
C LEU A 20 17.02 27.98 4.40
N ILE A 21 16.90 28.26 3.10
CA ILE A 21 16.53 27.25 2.10
C ILE A 21 17.60 26.15 2.03
N ALA A 22 18.89 26.52 2.04
CA ALA A 22 19.98 25.55 2.04
C ALA A 22 19.90 24.62 3.26
N LEU A 23 19.63 25.17 4.44
CA LEU A 23 19.45 24.41 5.67
C LEU A 23 18.23 23.47 5.60
N ILE A 24 17.09 23.96 5.10
CA ILE A 24 15.89 23.13 4.88
C ILE A 24 16.18 21.97 3.92
N LEU A 25 16.90 22.21 2.82
CA LEU A 25 17.24 21.17 1.85
C LEU A 25 18.19 20.13 2.45
N ILE A 26 19.17 20.54 3.25
CA ILE A 26 20.04 19.60 3.97
C ILE A 26 19.23 18.77 4.96
N PHE A 27 18.36 19.37 5.77
CA PHE A 27 17.53 18.62 6.73
C PHE A 27 16.54 17.69 6.03
N ALA A 28 15.93 18.13 4.92
CA ALA A 28 15.10 17.27 4.09
C ALA A 28 15.90 16.09 3.53
N GLY A 29 17.14 16.33 3.09
CA GLY A 29 18.07 15.30 2.68
C GLY A 29 18.40 14.33 3.80
N ILE A 30 18.76 14.82 5.00
CA ILE A 30 19.05 13.98 6.18
C ILE A 30 17.85 13.11 6.53
N PHE A 31 16.66 13.69 6.53
CA PHE A 31 15.42 12.94 6.75
C PHE A 31 15.24 11.84 5.71
N CYS A 32 15.43 12.13 4.42
CA CYS A 32 15.36 11.12 3.37
C CYS A 32 16.43 10.04 3.54
N GLY A 33 17.65 10.42 3.90
CA GLY A 33 18.77 9.49 4.09
C GLY A 33 18.61 8.60 5.32
N ASN A 34 17.97 9.10 6.39
CA ASN A 34 17.86 8.38 7.65
C ASN A 34 16.51 7.63 7.80
N GLN A 35 15.39 8.21 7.38
CA GLN A 35 14.06 7.67 7.68
C GLN A 35 13.31 7.12 6.46
N PHE A 36 13.69 7.52 5.24
CA PHE A 36 13.00 7.06 4.04
C PHE A 36 13.62 5.75 3.56
N ASN A 37 12.91 4.64 3.78
CA ASN A 37 13.33 3.27 3.44
C ASN A 37 12.55 2.78 2.24
N LEU A 38 13.16 2.81 1.05
CA LEU A 38 12.69 2.05 -0.10
C LEU A 38 13.64 0.87 -0.27
N THR A 39 13.28 -0.27 0.31
CA THR A 39 14.02 -1.52 0.13
C THR A 39 13.80 -1.99 -1.31
N VAL A 40 14.88 -2.07 -2.09
CA VAL A 40 14.79 -2.51 -3.49
C VAL A 40 14.77 -4.03 -3.60
N GLY A 41 15.09 -4.73 -2.51
CA GLY A 41 15.15 -6.18 -2.44
C GLY A 41 15.75 -6.66 -1.12
N GLU A 42 15.49 -7.91 -0.77
CA GLU A 42 16.03 -8.57 0.41
C GLU A 42 17.54 -8.84 0.26
N GLY A 43 18.31 -8.53 1.31
CA GLY A 43 19.77 -8.67 1.29
C GLY A 43 20.53 -7.58 0.52
N ILE A 44 19.84 -6.59 -0.08
CA ILE A 44 20.47 -5.41 -0.68
C ILE A 44 20.60 -4.32 0.38
N TYR A 45 21.83 -3.90 0.66
CA TYR A 45 22.10 -2.88 1.68
C TYR A 45 21.56 -1.49 1.26
N LEU A 46 21.13 -0.71 2.25
CA LEU A 46 20.55 0.63 2.02
C LEU A 46 21.58 1.63 1.48
N ASN A 47 22.85 1.47 1.86
CA ASN A 47 23.98 2.27 1.36
C ASN A 47 24.76 1.58 0.22
N SER A 48 24.16 0.57 -0.44
CA SER A 48 24.75 -0.06 -1.63
C SER A 48 24.81 0.92 -2.81
N PRO A 49 25.75 0.76 -3.75
CA PRO A 49 25.82 1.60 -4.94
C PRO A 49 24.54 1.53 -5.79
N TYR A 50 23.85 0.38 -5.76
CA TYR A 50 22.58 0.21 -6.45
C TYR A 50 21.45 1.03 -5.79
N THR A 51 21.25 0.87 -4.47
CA THR A 51 20.22 1.61 -3.73
C THR A 51 20.47 3.11 -3.77
N ILE A 52 21.72 3.56 -3.61
CA ILE A 52 22.06 4.99 -3.71
C ILE A 52 21.78 5.53 -5.12
N GLY A 53 22.16 4.80 -6.17
CA GLY A 53 21.88 5.20 -7.55
C GLY A 53 20.39 5.34 -7.83
N PHE A 54 19.60 4.35 -7.40
CA PHE A 54 18.14 4.39 -7.45
C PHE A 54 17.57 5.60 -6.69
N MET A 55 17.99 5.80 -5.44
CA MET A 55 17.50 6.89 -4.58
C MET A 55 17.87 8.28 -5.11
N VAL A 56 19.08 8.46 -5.65
CA VAL A 56 19.50 9.73 -6.26
C VAL A 56 18.73 10.00 -7.56
N GLY A 57 18.51 8.97 -8.40
CA GLY A 57 17.68 9.09 -9.59
C GLY A 57 16.24 9.49 -9.24
N MET A 58 15.65 8.87 -8.20
CA MET A 58 14.35 9.21 -7.65
C MET A 58 14.26 10.65 -7.15
N LEU A 59 15.20 11.04 -6.27
CA LEU A 59 15.26 12.39 -5.73
C LEU A 59 15.45 13.44 -6.84
N SER A 60 16.08 13.08 -7.97
CA SER A 60 16.27 14.01 -9.08
C SER A 60 14.97 14.51 -9.71
N LEU A 61 13.82 13.88 -9.45
CA LEU A 61 12.50 14.44 -9.82
C LEU A 61 12.21 15.77 -9.11
N SER A 62 12.78 15.99 -7.92
CA SER A 62 12.65 17.26 -7.18
C SER A 62 13.29 18.43 -7.94
N VAL A 63 14.16 18.17 -8.92
CA VAL A 63 14.74 19.18 -9.80
C VAL A 63 13.65 19.92 -10.57
N ILE A 64 12.56 19.26 -10.99
CA ILE A 64 11.41 19.93 -11.64
C ILE A 64 10.88 21.04 -10.74
N PHE A 65 10.72 20.76 -9.46
CA PHE A 65 10.21 21.71 -8.48
C PHE A 65 11.18 22.86 -8.25
N PHE A 66 12.46 22.56 -8.00
CA PHE A 66 13.50 23.59 -7.80
C PHE A 66 13.63 24.51 -9.01
N ALA A 67 13.72 23.91 -10.20
CA ALA A 67 13.84 24.63 -11.47
C ALA A 67 12.61 25.50 -11.74
N THR A 68 11.40 25.03 -11.45
CA THR A 68 10.17 25.80 -11.67
C THR A 68 10.10 27.02 -10.74
N ILE A 69 10.47 26.87 -9.47
CA ILE A 69 10.51 27.97 -8.50
C ILE A 69 11.55 29.01 -8.91
N PHE A 70 12.78 28.59 -9.19
CA PHE A 70 13.84 29.51 -9.56
C PHE A 70 13.59 30.18 -10.91
N ALA A 71 12.96 29.49 -11.87
CA ALA A 71 12.55 30.10 -13.13
C ALA A 71 11.58 31.27 -12.90
N GLY A 72 10.55 31.05 -12.07
CA GLY A 72 9.56 32.08 -11.73
C GLY A 72 10.16 33.30 -11.03
N GLN A 73 11.20 33.11 -10.21
CA GLN A 73 11.85 34.18 -9.45
C GLN A 73 12.93 34.93 -10.24
N GLN A 74 13.71 34.22 -11.07
CA GLN A 74 14.93 34.74 -11.68
C GLN A 74 14.75 35.14 -13.15
N LEU A 75 14.05 34.31 -13.94
CA LEU A 75 13.90 34.54 -15.38
C LEU A 75 12.89 35.65 -15.68
N PHE A 76 11.92 35.87 -14.78
CA PHE A 76 10.93 36.93 -14.91
C PHE A 76 11.24 38.19 -14.12
N LYS A 77 12.29 38.19 -13.28
CA LYS A 77 12.65 39.29 -12.39
C LYS A 77 12.70 40.64 -13.10
N ASP A 78 13.34 40.67 -14.27
CA ASP A 78 13.56 41.90 -15.03
C ASP A 78 12.23 42.43 -15.61
N TYR A 79 11.36 41.54 -16.09
CA TYR A 79 10.03 41.88 -16.60
C TYR A 79 9.06 42.31 -15.48
N ASP A 80 9.05 41.61 -14.34
CA ASP A 80 8.17 41.94 -13.21
C ASP A 80 8.49 43.30 -12.61
N SER A 81 9.78 43.65 -12.56
CA SER A 81 10.26 44.93 -12.06
C SER A 81 10.25 46.04 -13.13
N ARG A 82 9.87 45.72 -14.38
CA ARG A 82 9.96 46.61 -15.56
C ARG A 82 11.35 47.20 -15.78
N PHE A 83 12.38 46.50 -15.31
CA PHE A 83 13.78 46.91 -15.43
C PHE A 83 14.44 46.36 -16.71
N ASP A 84 13.74 45.47 -17.41
CA ASP A 84 14.08 44.91 -18.71
C ASP A 84 14.38 46.01 -19.75
N SER A 85 13.60 47.10 -19.78
CA SER A 85 13.81 48.21 -20.72
C SER A 85 15.16 48.93 -20.52
N ILE A 86 15.65 49.00 -19.28
CA ILE A 86 16.94 49.61 -18.95
C ILE A 86 18.06 48.61 -19.25
N ILE A 87 17.91 47.36 -18.81
CA ILE A 87 18.89 46.30 -19.04
C ILE A 87 19.13 46.08 -20.54
N PHE A 88 18.08 46.02 -21.36
CA PHE A 88 18.19 45.77 -22.80
C PHE A 88 18.77 46.95 -23.60
N SER A 89 18.96 48.11 -22.98
CA SER A 89 19.64 49.27 -23.58
C SER A 89 21.16 49.25 -23.40
N LEU A 90 21.69 48.32 -22.59
CA LEU A 90 23.12 48.18 -22.33
C LEU A 90 23.84 47.42 -23.48
N PRO A 91 25.15 47.67 -23.69
CA PRO A 91 25.91 47.13 -24.82
C PRO A 91 26.38 45.68 -24.57
N PHE A 92 25.46 44.73 -24.37
CA PHE A 92 25.79 43.31 -24.32
C PHE A 92 25.09 42.53 -25.43
N SER A 93 25.72 41.44 -25.87
CA SER A 93 25.18 40.58 -26.92
C SER A 93 24.04 39.69 -26.42
N LYS A 94 23.19 39.25 -27.34
CA LYS A 94 22.14 38.24 -27.09
C LYS A 94 22.70 36.96 -26.46
N ARG A 95 23.89 36.54 -26.91
CA ARG A 95 24.58 35.36 -26.39
C ARG A 95 25.00 35.56 -24.93
N GLU A 96 25.59 36.72 -24.60
CA GLU A 96 26.00 37.03 -23.23
C GLU A 96 24.80 37.13 -22.27
N TYR A 97 23.69 37.73 -22.71
CA TYR A 97 22.47 37.79 -21.89
C TYR A 97 21.93 36.40 -21.56
N LEU A 98 21.67 35.58 -22.60
CA LEU A 98 21.06 34.27 -22.43
C LEU A 98 21.98 33.29 -21.68
N THR A 99 23.27 33.27 -22.00
CA THR A 99 24.23 32.40 -21.28
C THR A 99 24.40 32.82 -19.82
N GLY A 100 24.38 34.12 -19.52
CA GLY A 100 24.48 34.62 -18.15
C GLY A 100 23.29 34.18 -17.30
N LYS A 101 22.07 34.39 -17.81
CA LYS A 101 20.82 33.99 -17.16
C LYS A 101 20.72 32.48 -17.00
N PHE A 102 20.99 31.72 -18.07
CA PHE A 102 20.90 30.27 -18.03
C PHE A 102 21.92 29.66 -17.06
N CYS A 103 23.19 30.06 -17.11
CA CYS A 103 24.22 29.52 -16.22
C CYS A 103 23.91 29.81 -14.74
N SER A 104 23.38 30.99 -14.42
CA SER A 104 23.01 31.31 -13.04
C SER A 104 21.83 30.46 -12.57
N TYR A 105 20.79 30.38 -13.40
CA TYR A 105 19.59 29.57 -13.13
C TYR A 105 19.90 28.07 -12.99
N PHE A 106 20.71 27.51 -13.88
CA PHE A 106 21.17 26.13 -13.84
C PHE A 106 22.01 25.86 -12.58
N LEU A 107 23.00 26.71 -12.30
CA LEU A 107 23.87 26.53 -11.14
C LEU A 107 23.08 26.57 -9.83
N GLN A 108 22.14 27.50 -9.69
CA GLN A 108 21.30 27.59 -8.50
C GLN A 108 20.43 26.34 -8.31
N THR A 109 19.85 25.82 -9.39
CA THR A 109 19.06 24.58 -9.37
C THR A 109 19.93 23.37 -9.00
N PHE A 110 21.10 23.23 -9.64
CA PHE A 110 22.03 22.14 -9.36
C PHE A 110 22.59 22.21 -7.94
N SER A 111 22.92 23.40 -7.43
CA SER A 111 23.37 23.59 -6.04
C SER A 111 22.28 23.22 -5.03
N ALA A 112 21.01 23.54 -5.30
CA ALA A 112 19.90 23.12 -4.44
C ALA A 112 19.78 21.59 -4.40
N PHE A 113 19.90 20.92 -5.55
CA PHE A 113 19.90 19.46 -5.61
C PHE A 113 21.14 18.85 -4.93
N LEU A 114 22.32 19.44 -5.11
CA LEU A 114 23.54 19.03 -4.43
C LEU A 114 23.39 19.08 -2.90
N LEU A 115 22.79 20.15 -2.36
CA LEU A 115 22.53 20.27 -0.92
C LEU A 115 21.57 19.19 -0.40
N LEU A 116 20.55 18.84 -1.18
CA LEU A 116 19.66 17.73 -0.88
C LEU A 116 20.42 16.39 -0.84
N ILE A 117 21.28 16.12 -1.82
CA ILE A 117 22.09 14.89 -1.88
C ILE A 117 23.16 14.85 -0.79
N LEU A 118 23.77 15.98 -0.41
CA LEU A 118 24.66 16.07 0.74
C LEU A 118 23.93 15.73 2.04
N GLY A 119 22.72 16.26 2.22
CA GLY A 119 21.85 15.87 3.33
C GLY A 119 21.53 14.37 3.31
N PHE A 120 21.17 13.82 2.15
CA PHE A 120 20.89 12.39 1.98
C PHE A 120 22.09 11.51 2.35
N MET A 121 23.29 11.90 1.89
CA MET A 121 24.53 11.23 2.24
C MET A 121 24.79 11.27 3.74
N ILE A 122 24.61 12.42 4.41
CA ILE A 122 24.74 12.52 5.87
C ILE A 122 23.72 11.60 6.55
N GLY A 123 22.45 11.68 6.15
CA GLY A 123 21.37 10.88 6.74
C GLY A 123 21.58 9.37 6.62
N GLN A 124 22.09 8.89 5.47
CA GLN A 124 22.41 7.46 5.28
C GLN A 124 23.54 7.00 6.20
N ASN A 125 24.55 7.83 6.44
CA ASN A 125 25.67 7.50 7.33
C ASN A 125 25.32 7.64 8.82
N MET A 126 24.17 8.24 9.17
CA MET A 126 23.67 8.30 10.55
C MET A 126 22.90 7.04 10.96
N ARG A 127 22.69 6.11 10.04
CA ARG A 127 21.95 4.87 10.30
C ARG A 127 22.88 3.78 10.83
N ASP A 128 22.37 3.03 11.78
CA ASP A 128 23.03 1.85 12.36
C ASP A 128 22.15 0.62 12.18
N GLY A 129 22.73 -0.53 11.86
CA GLY A 129 22.01 -1.80 11.75
C GLY A 129 22.63 -2.79 10.78
N SER A 130 22.08 -4.00 10.73
CA SER A 130 22.51 -5.07 9.80
C SER A 130 22.18 -4.76 8.33
N GLU A 131 21.30 -3.79 8.06
CA GLU A 131 20.85 -3.38 6.73
C GLU A 131 21.81 -2.40 6.02
N ILE A 132 22.93 -2.06 6.66
CA ILE A 132 23.92 -1.09 6.15
C ILE A 132 25.32 -1.68 6.18
N GLN A 133 26.09 -1.36 5.14
CA GLN A 133 27.49 -1.73 5.06
C GLN A 133 28.33 -0.82 5.97
N PRO A 134 29.34 -1.36 6.67
CA PRO A 134 30.16 -0.60 7.61
C PRO A 134 31.11 0.39 6.93
N TYR A 135 31.30 0.30 5.61
CA TYR A 135 32.22 1.15 4.88
C TYR A 135 31.48 2.26 4.13
N PHE A 136 32.09 3.45 4.08
CA PHE A 136 31.58 4.60 3.34
C PHE A 136 32.37 4.78 2.04
N ASN A 137 31.65 4.96 0.92
CA ASN A 137 32.26 5.26 -0.37
C ASN A 137 31.59 6.49 -1.00
N VAL A 138 32.32 7.60 -1.06
CA VAL A 138 31.86 8.87 -1.65
C VAL A 138 31.46 8.70 -3.13
N TRP A 139 32.14 7.82 -3.86
CA TRP A 139 31.89 7.62 -5.28
C TRP A 139 30.49 7.08 -5.56
N TYR A 140 29.90 6.33 -4.61
CA TYR A 140 28.53 5.83 -4.73
C TYR A 140 27.49 6.96 -4.78
N TYR A 141 27.82 8.13 -4.23
CA TYR A 141 26.95 9.32 -4.25
C TYR A 141 27.30 10.27 -5.40
N LEU A 142 28.60 10.49 -5.64
CA LEU A 142 29.07 11.42 -6.66
C LEU A 142 28.72 10.94 -8.08
N TYR A 143 28.82 9.64 -8.35
CA TYR A 143 28.54 9.08 -9.66
C TYR A 143 27.07 9.25 -10.09
N PRO A 144 26.07 8.84 -9.29
CA PRO A 144 24.66 9.10 -9.60
C PRO A 144 24.31 10.59 -9.62
N LEU A 145 24.96 11.42 -8.80
CA LEU A 145 24.77 12.87 -8.84
C LEU A 145 25.16 13.47 -10.21
N LEU A 146 26.23 12.96 -10.84
CA LEU A 146 26.64 13.40 -12.17
C LEU A 146 25.71 12.87 -13.27
N ILE A 147 25.27 11.61 -13.18
CA ILE A 147 24.46 10.98 -14.23
C ILE A 147 23.00 11.42 -14.18
N PHE A 148 22.42 11.52 -12.99
CA PHE A 148 21.04 11.93 -12.79
C PHE A 148 20.98 13.42 -12.48
N GLY A 149 21.64 13.86 -11.40
CA GLY A 149 21.54 15.24 -10.94
C GLY A 149 21.92 16.27 -12.00
N LEU A 150 23.12 16.17 -12.58
CA LEU A 150 23.62 17.14 -13.55
C LEU A 150 22.80 17.14 -14.85
N ILE A 151 22.58 15.95 -15.44
CA ILE A 151 21.89 15.81 -16.73
C ILE A 151 20.40 16.18 -16.59
N ASN A 152 19.72 15.75 -15.52
CA ASN A 152 18.32 16.08 -15.30
C ASN A 152 18.15 17.58 -14.99
N CYS A 153 19.07 18.20 -14.22
CA CYS A 153 19.10 19.67 -14.06
C CYS A 153 19.27 20.37 -15.41
N PHE A 154 20.17 19.87 -16.27
CA PHE A 154 20.43 20.49 -17.55
C PHE A 154 19.20 20.42 -18.47
N LEU A 155 18.52 19.27 -18.51
CA LEU A 155 17.28 19.07 -19.26
C LEU A 155 16.14 19.95 -18.77
N VAL A 156 15.82 19.86 -17.49
CA VAL A 156 14.69 20.59 -16.90
C VAL A 156 14.91 22.09 -17.02
N CYS A 157 16.10 22.59 -16.67
CA CYS A 157 16.40 24.01 -16.81
C CYS A 157 16.33 24.46 -18.27
N SER A 158 16.87 23.70 -19.22
CA SER A 158 16.86 24.10 -20.65
C SER A 158 15.43 24.18 -21.19
N PHE A 159 14.58 23.22 -20.83
CA PHE A 159 13.18 23.19 -21.24
C PHE A 159 12.37 24.36 -20.65
N LEU A 160 12.47 24.60 -19.33
CA LEU A 160 11.75 25.69 -18.68
C LEU A 160 12.26 27.06 -19.11
N PHE A 161 13.58 27.19 -19.35
CA PHE A 161 14.19 28.39 -19.90
C PHE A 161 13.65 28.70 -21.30
N PHE A 162 13.52 27.68 -22.15
CA PHE A 162 12.88 27.80 -23.46
C PHE A 162 11.44 28.31 -23.36
N ILE A 163 10.61 27.69 -22.51
CA ILE A 163 9.21 28.12 -22.32
C ILE A 163 9.14 29.56 -21.79
N SER A 164 10.02 29.92 -20.85
CA SER A 164 10.04 31.24 -20.23
C SER A 164 10.20 32.34 -21.28
N PHE A 165 11.17 32.20 -22.18
CA PHE A 165 11.44 33.21 -23.21
C PHE A 165 10.53 33.10 -24.44
N ALA A 166 10.06 31.91 -24.79
CA ALA A 166 9.12 31.73 -25.89
C ALA A 166 7.74 32.32 -25.58
N THR A 167 7.29 32.20 -24.33
CA THR A 167 5.91 32.56 -23.95
C THR A 167 5.81 33.87 -23.18
N LYS A 168 6.87 34.27 -22.46
CA LYS A 168 6.88 35.40 -21.51
C LYS A 168 5.74 35.35 -20.48
N LYS A 169 5.19 34.18 -20.21
CA LYS A 169 4.11 33.96 -19.24
C LYS A 169 4.56 32.97 -18.16
N LYS A 170 4.65 33.44 -16.92
CA LYS A 170 4.93 32.60 -15.73
C LYS A 170 4.06 31.35 -15.66
N LEU A 171 2.79 31.49 -16.02
CA LEU A 171 1.82 30.39 -16.11
C LEU A 171 2.34 29.23 -16.95
N LEU A 172 2.84 29.51 -18.15
CA LEU A 172 3.24 28.46 -19.08
C LEU A 172 4.52 27.76 -18.62
N VAL A 173 5.38 28.42 -17.84
CA VAL A 173 6.55 27.80 -17.21
C VAL A 173 6.14 26.82 -16.12
N VAL A 174 5.16 27.17 -15.28
CA VAL A 174 4.61 26.25 -14.26
C VAL A 174 3.93 25.06 -14.94
N VAL A 175 3.12 25.31 -15.98
CA VAL A 175 2.51 24.25 -16.79
C VAL A 175 3.56 23.39 -17.48
N GLY A 176 4.68 23.99 -17.93
CA GLY A 176 5.81 23.25 -18.48
C GLY A 176 6.46 22.31 -17.46
N GLY A 177 6.70 22.78 -16.23
CA GLY A 177 7.23 21.94 -15.16
C GLY A 177 6.28 20.79 -14.82
N LEU A 178 4.98 21.09 -14.73
CA LEU A 178 3.94 20.08 -14.54
C LEU A 178 3.90 19.08 -15.71
N LEU A 179 3.99 19.56 -16.95
CA LEU A 179 4.00 18.72 -18.15
C LEU A 179 5.18 17.75 -18.15
N LEU A 180 6.38 18.18 -17.72
CA LEU A 180 7.53 17.27 -17.59
C LEU A 180 7.26 16.15 -16.58
N TYR A 181 6.64 16.48 -15.45
CA TYR A 181 6.28 15.49 -14.43
C TYR A 181 5.20 14.53 -14.95
N VAL A 182 4.13 15.07 -15.54
CA VAL A 182 3.05 14.28 -16.16
C VAL A 182 3.59 13.38 -17.25
N LEU A 183 4.41 13.90 -18.17
CA LEU A 183 5.02 13.13 -19.24
C LEU A 183 5.90 12.00 -18.71
N TYR A 184 6.70 12.27 -17.68
CA TYR A 184 7.48 11.23 -17.00
C TYR A 184 6.57 10.14 -16.42
N MET A 185 5.51 10.50 -15.70
CA MET A 185 4.57 9.52 -15.12
C MET A 185 3.80 8.72 -16.18
N VAL A 186 3.34 9.38 -17.25
CA VAL A 186 2.73 8.73 -18.43
C VAL A 186 3.69 7.73 -19.03
N ILE A 187 4.94 8.14 -19.27
CA ILE A 187 5.97 7.26 -19.79
C ILE A 187 6.12 6.06 -18.86
N LEU A 188 6.31 6.25 -17.56
CA LEU A 188 6.44 5.13 -16.63
C LEU A 188 5.24 4.18 -16.63
N LEU A 189 4.01 4.69 -16.79
CA LEU A 189 2.80 3.86 -16.84
C LEU A 189 2.72 3.05 -18.13
N PHE A 190 2.75 3.71 -19.28
CA PHE A 190 2.65 3.01 -20.58
C PHE A 190 3.86 2.13 -20.84
N SER A 191 4.97 2.50 -20.24
CA SER A 191 6.17 1.71 -20.26
C SER A 191 6.13 0.63 -19.16
N ASN A 192 5.13 0.54 -18.28
CA ASN A 192 4.98 -0.46 -17.20
C ASN A 192 6.17 -0.54 -16.21
N SER A 193 6.86 0.57 -15.95
CA SER A 193 8.10 0.60 -15.15
C SER A 193 7.98 -0.17 -13.82
N PRO A 194 9.01 -0.93 -13.38
CA PRO A 194 9.02 -1.58 -12.05
C PRO A 194 8.73 -0.62 -10.87
N PHE A 195 8.81 0.68 -11.13
CA PHE A 195 8.49 1.76 -10.20
C PHE A 195 6.99 1.95 -9.93
N MET A 196 6.11 1.58 -10.87
CA MET A 196 4.67 1.66 -10.67
C MET A 196 4.21 0.46 -9.85
N ALA A 197 3.61 0.72 -8.68
CA ALA A 197 3.23 -0.29 -7.70
C ALA A 197 2.47 -1.46 -8.34
N GLY A 198 2.90 -2.70 -8.05
CA GLY A 198 2.20 -3.92 -8.48
C GLY A 198 2.30 -4.26 -9.98
N SER A 199 3.11 -3.55 -10.77
CA SER A 199 3.25 -3.87 -12.20
C SER A 199 3.95 -5.20 -12.42
N ILE A 200 3.23 -6.12 -13.07
CA ILE A 200 3.79 -7.34 -13.64
C ILE A 200 4.93 -7.00 -14.59
N PRO A 201 5.95 -7.86 -14.70
CA PRO A 201 7.03 -7.71 -15.67
C PRO A 201 6.54 -7.25 -17.04
N GLN A 202 7.06 -6.12 -17.51
CA GLN A 202 6.87 -5.68 -18.90
C GLN A 202 7.71 -6.52 -19.85
N SER A 203 7.16 -6.74 -21.05
CA SER A 203 7.90 -7.35 -22.15
C SER A 203 9.28 -6.69 -22.33
N LEU A 204 10.26 -7.45 -22.82
CA LEU A 204 11.62 -6.94 -23.01
C LEU A 204 11.64 -5.70 -23.90
N GLU A 205 10.80 -5.67 -24.95
CA GLU A 205 10.67 -4.54 -25.87
C GLU A 205 10.14 -3.29 -25.17
N THR A 206 9.13 -3.44 -24.30
CA THR A 206 8.61 -2.34 -23.48
C THR A 206 9.68 -1.82 -22.52
N GLN A 207 10.49 -2.70 -21.92
CA GLN A 207 11.58 -2.29 -21.03
C GLN A 207 12.66 -1.51 -21.79
N GLN A 208 13.03 -1.96 -22.99
CA GLN A 208 13.99 -1.26 -23.84
C GLN A 208 13.46 0.11 -24.27
N LEU A 209 12.18 0.19 -24.66
CA LEU A 209 11.55 1.46 -24.99
C LEU A 209 11.54 2.40 -23.78
N SER A 210 11.11 1.91 -22.61
CA SER A 210 11.14 2.64 -21.32
C SER A 210 12.52 3.24 -21.08
N ALA A 211 13.56 2.41 -21.23
CA ALA A 211 14.94 2.79 -21.02
C ALA A 211 15.40 3.90 -21.97
N LEU A 212 14.86 3.98 -23.18
CA LEU A 212 15.20 5.04 -24.14
C LEU A 212 14.44 6.35 -23.89
N ILE A 213 13.15 6.27 -23.59
CA ILE A 213 12.26 7.44 -23.57
C ILE A 213 12.14 8.11 -22.19
N ASP A 214 12.61 7.47 -21.12
CA ASP A 214 12.58 8.04 -19.76
C ASP A 214 13.52 9.27 -19.63
N PRO A 215 12.97 10.50 -19.44
CA PRO A 215 13.77 11.71 -19.34
C PRO A 215 14.68 11.75 -18.10
N PHE A 216 14.31 11.06 -17.02
CA PHE A 216 15.07 11.04 -15.78
C PHE A 216 16.04 9.85 -15.68
N GLY A 217 15.85 8.81 -16.49
CA GLY A 217 16.83 7.75 -16.76
C GLY A 217 16.82 6.58 -15.79
N LEU A 218 15.85 6.52 -14.88
CA LEU A 218 15.69 5.44 -13.92
C LEU A 218 15.36 4.11 -14.62
N SER A 219 14.54 4.15 -15.67
CA SER A 219 14.18 2.97 -16.46
C SER A 219 15.41 2.34 -17.12
N ALA A 220 16.34 3.17 -17.63
CA ALA A 220 17.59 2.69 -18.21
C ALA A 220 18.53 2.07 -17.16
N TYR A 221 18.59 2.69 -15.99
CA TYR A 221 19.35 2.21 -14.85
C TYR A 221 18.89 0.83 -14.37
N PHE A 222 17.57 0.63 -14.24
CA PHE A 222 17.00 -0.66 -13.87
C PHE A 222 17.22 -1.73 -14.94
N PHE A 223 17.08 -1.35 -16.21
CA PHE A 223 17.30 -2.28 -17.32
C PHE A 223 18.74 -2.82 -17.33
N GLU A 224 19.73 -1.94 -17.17
CA GLU A 224 21.14 -2.33 -17.15
C GLU A 224 21.48 -3.18 -15.90
N ALA A 225 20.83 -2.90 -14.75
CA ALA A 225 21.03 -3.62 -13.50
C ALA A 225 20.22 -4.93 -13.37
N ARG A 226 19.36 -5.26 -14.33
CA ARG A 226 18.43 -6.40 -14.26
C ARG A 226 19.14 -7.74 -14.04
N SER A 227 20.31 -7.94 -14.66
CA SER A 227 21.07 -9.18 -14.55
C SER A 227 21.95 -9.26 -13.31
N TYR A 228 21.96 -8.22 -12.46
CA TYR A 228 22.82 -8.20 -11.29
C TYR A 228 22.22 -9.05 -10.17
N THR A 229 23.04 -9.96 -9.64
CA THR A 229 22.79 -10.65 -8.37
C THR A 229 22.81 -9.66 -7.20
N VAL A 230 22.23 -10.02 -6.05
CA VAL A 230 22.27 -9.22 -4.81
C VAL A 230 23.70 -8.79 -4.46
N GLN A 231 24.68 -9.69 -4.57
CA GLN A 231 26.09 -9.41 -4.29
C GLN A 231 26.67 -8.32 -5.21
N LEU A 232 26.32 -8.38 -6.50
CA LEU A 232 26.73 -7.36 -7.49
C LEU A 232 26.06 -6.02 -7.21
N LYS A 233 24.77 -5.98 -6.88
CA LYS A 233 24.08 -4.73 -6.51
C LYS A 233 24.68 -4.08 -5.26
N ASN A 234 25.20 -4.91 -4.34
CA ASN A 234 25.86 -4.47 -3.11
C ASN A 234 27.29 -3.95 -3.29
N THR A 235 27.97 -4.28 -4.40
CA THR A 235 29.43 -4.00 -4.54
C THR A 235 29.76 -3.22 -5.81
N ARG A 236 28.97 -3.36 -6.86
CA ARG A 236 29.25 -2.83 -8.20
C ARG A 236 28.26 -1.74 -8.58
N ILE A 237 28.80 -0.60 -8.99
CA ILE A 237 28.03 0.49 -9.59
C ILE A 237 27.48 0.05 -10.95
N VAL A 238 26.24 0.46 -11.26
CA VAL A 238 25.66 0.27 -12.60
C VAL A 238 26.42 1.15 -13.59
N PRO A 239 27.09 0.57 -14.60
CA PRO A 239 27.94 1.32 -15.52
C PRO A 239 27.13 2.25 -16.43
N LEU A 240 27.79 3.31 -16.91
CA LEU A 240 27.25 4.21 -17.93
C LEU A 240 27.52 3.57 -19.30
N SER A 241 26.86 2.43 -19.55
CA SER A 241 26.91 1.66 -20.79
C SER A 241 25.50 1.41 -21.32
N GLY A 242 25.42 0.79 -22.50
CA GLY A 242 24.17 0.30 -23.06
C GLY A 242 23.09 1.38 -23.13
N TYR A 243 21.91 1.05 -22.60
CA TYR A 243 20.75 1.92 -22.63
C TYR A 243 20.91 3.15 -21.74
N THR A 244 21.65 3.04 -20.62
CA THR A 244 21.90 4.18 -19.74
C THR A 244 22.68 5.26 -20.47
N LEU A 245 23.76 4.89 -21.17
CA LEU A 245 24.54 5.86 -21.95
C LEU A 245 23.72 6.50 -23.07
N ILE A 246 23.03 5.69 -23.87
CA ILE A 246 22.21 6.16 -25.00
C ILE A 246 21.17 7.17 -24.51
N ASN A 247 20.44 6.82 -23.44
CA ASN A 247 19.44 7.69 -22.85
C ASN A 247 20.04 9.03 -22.38
N ARG A 248 21.14 8.99 -21.62
CA ARG A 248 21.80 10.21 -21.12
C ARG A 248 22.29 11.12 -22.26
N VAL A 249 22.76 10.54 -23.38
CA VAL A 249 23.14 11.30 -24.58
C VAL A 249 21.91 11.92 -25.27
N ILE A 250 20.82 11.17 -25.46
CA ILE A 250 19.58 11.66 -26.09
C ILE A 250 19.08 12.91 -25.36
N PHE A 251 18.93 12.84 -24.03
CA PHE A 251 18.41 13.95 -23.24
C PHE A 251 19.42 15.10 -23.10
N GLY A 252 20.72 14.82 -23.10
CA GLY A 252 21.75 15.85 -23.22
C GLY A 252 21.66 16.64 -24.53
N VAL A 253 21.48 15.95 -25.66
CA VAL A 253 21.30 16.58 -26.99
C VAL A 253 19.98 17.36 -27.02
N LEU A 254 18.89 16.80 -26.52
CA LEU A 254 17.58 17.47 -26.46
C LEU A 254 17.64 18.77 -25.64
N SER A 255 18.37 18.76 -24.52
CA SER A 255 18.62 19.96 -23.71
C SER A 255 19.31 21.05 -24.52
N PHE A 256 20.33 20.68 -25.30
CA PHE A 256 21.03 21.63 -26.17
C PHE A 256 20.12 22.18 -27.28
N VAL A 257 19.25 21.35 -27.85
CA VAL A 257 18.25 21.77 -28.84
C VAL A 257 17.31 22.84 -28.26
N PHE A 258 16.84 22.70 -27.02
CA PHE A 258 16.02 23.75 -26.37
C PHE A 258 16.79 25.08 -26.22
N LEU A 259 18.07 25.04 -25.87
CA LEU A 259 18.90 26.24 -25.78
C LEU A 259 19.09 26.91 -27.14
N VAL A 260 19.33 26.13 -28.20
CA VAL A 260 19.43 26.64 -29.58
C VAL A 260 18.11 27.28 -30.02
N PHE A 261 16.96 26.66 -29.73
CA PHE A 261 15.67 27.25 -30.04
C PHE A 261 15.40 28.53 -29.25
N THR A 262 15.77 28.57 -27.96
CA THR A 262 15.70 29.79 -27.15
C THR A 262 16.54 30.91 -27.76
N TYR A 263 17.77 30.57 -28.18
CA TYR A 263 18.64 31.50 -28.89
C TYR A 263 18.05 31.93 -30.23
N ARG A 264 17.25 31.15 -30.94
CA ARG A 264 16.61 31.61 -32.18
C ARG A 264 15.42 32.55 -31.92
N ILE A 265 14.58 32.23 -30.94
CA ILE A 265 13.31 32.93 -30.66
C ILE A 265 13.52 34.25 -29.91
N PHE A 266 14.50 34.33 -29.01
CA PHE A 266 14.67 35.50 -28.15
C PHE A 266 15.01 36.78 -28.93
N SER A 267 14.38 37.90 -28.61
CA SER A 267 14.72 39.22 -29.13
C SER A 267 14.67 40.28 -28.03
N PHE A 268 15.60 41.25 -28.06
CA PHE A 268 15.61 42.39 -27.13
C PHE A 268 14.49 43.38 -27.40
N SER A 269 14.10 43.53 -28.67
CA SER A 269 12.90 44.24 -29.07
C SER A 269 11.72 43.28 -28.90
N ASP A 270 10.73 43.67 -28.10
CA ASP A 270 9.36 43.27 -28.43
C ASP A 270 9.11 43.81 -29.83
N SER A 271 8.76 42.94 -30.78
CA SER A 271 8.34 43.36 -32.10
C SER A 271 7.04 44.16 -31.95
N SER A 272 7.18 45.45 -31.69
CA SER A 272 6.18 46.48 -31.84
C SER A 272 5.91 46.67 -33.35
N ASN A 273 5.34 45.64 -33.96
CA ASN A 273 4.57 45.75 -35.20
C ASN A 273 3.07 45.58 -34.94
N ARG A 274 2.63 45.68 -33.68
CA ARG A 274 1.26 46.09 -33.41
C ARG A 274 1.14 47.55 -33.80
N LYS A 275 0.54 47.74 -34.99
CA LYS A 275 -0.10 48.98 -35.46
C LYS A 275 -0.32 49.95 -34.31
N ARG A 276 0.27 51.13 -34.48
CA ARG A 276 -0.05 52.40 -33.82
C ARG A 276 -1.58 52.57 -33.81
N SER A 277 -2.24 51.90 -32.87
CA SER A 277 -3.66 52.10 -32.58
C SER A 277 -3.71 53.44 -31.89
N ASN A 278 -4.18 54.43 -32.65
CA ASN A 278 -4.56 55.77 -32.27
C ASN A 278 -4.31 56.10 -30.80
N LYS A 279 -3.37 57.04 -30.57
CA LYS A 279 -3.50 57.96 -29.45
C LYS A 279 -4.87 58.62 -29.58
N THR A 280 -5.90 58.06 -28.96
CA THR A 280 -6.99 58.86 -28.43
C THR A 280 -6.35 59.70 -27.34
N GLU A 281 -6.17 60.99 -27.63
CA GLU A 281 -6.09 62.00 -26.60
C GLU A 281 -7.25 61.76 -25.64
N VAL A 282 -6.92 61.47 -24.38
CA VAL A 282 -7.91 61.48 -23.32
C VAL A 282 -8.27 62.94 -23.14
N SER A 283 -9.37 63.38 -23.77
CA SER A 283 -10.02 64.61 -23.35
C SER A 283 -10.53 64.37 -21.94
N PHE A 284 -10.01 65.14 -20.98
CA PHE A 284 -10.68 65.29 -19.70
C PHE A 284 -11.96 66.10 -19.96
N ASN A 285 -13.00 65.43 -20.45
CA ASN A 285 -14.34 65.97 -20.32
C ASN A 285 -14.64 66.05 -18.83
N SER A 286 -14.80 67.27 -18.32
CA SER A 286 -15.37 67.54 -17.01
C SER A 286 -16.80 66.99 -17.00
N LEU A 287 -16.93 65.72 -16.61
CA LEU A 287 -18.21 65.15 -16.24
C LEU A 287 -18.72 66.00 -15.08
N LYS A 288 -19.74 66.84 -15.34
CA LYS A 288 -20.64 67.34 -14.30
C LYS A 288 -21.29 66.11 -13.67
N VAL A 289 -20.66 65.59 -12.63
CA VAL A 289 -21.25 64.57 -11.76
C VAL A 289 -22.44 65.23 -11.10
N ASN A 290 -23.64 64.83 -11.53
CA ASN A 290 -24.86 65.12 -10.79
C ASN A 290 -24.75 64.30 -9.50
N LEU A 291 -24.31 64.94 -8.41
CA LEU A 291 -24.27 64.36 -7.08
C LEU A 291 -25.71 64.03 -6.71
N LYS A 292 -26.12 62.77 -6.92
CA LYS A 292 -27.35 62.25 -6.31
C LYS A 292 -27.27 62.51 -4.81
N GLU A 293 -28.37 62.96 -4.23
CA GLU A 293 -28.50 63.11 -2.78
C GLU A 293 -28.00 61.85 -2.07
N TYR A 294 -27.16 62.07 -1.07
CA TYR A 294 -26.58 61.01 -0.26
C TYR A 294 -27.72 60.36 0.55
N ILE A 295 -28.18 59.20 0.10
CA ILE A 295 -29.13 58.39 0.86
C ILE A 295 -28.36 57.75 2.02
N THR A 296 -28.63 58.20 3.24
CA THR A 296 -28.16 57.54 4.46
C THR A 296 -28.83 56.16 4.57
N THR A 297 -28.12 55.12 4.17
CA THR A 297 -28.59 53.74 4.38
C THR A 297 -28.66 53.46 5.89
N SER A 298 -29.78 52.90 6.36
CA SER A 298 -29.93 52.46 7.75
C SER A 298 -28.84 51.47 8.13
N LEU A 299 -28.05 51.79 9.16
CA LEU A 299 -26.98 50.92 9.65
C LEU A 299 -27.58 49.69 10.34
N ASN A 300 -27.45 48.52 9.70
CA ASN A 300 -27.87 47.24 10.29
C ASN A 300 -26.65 46.44 10.74
N PHE A 301 -26.41 46.41 12.05
CA PHE A 301 -25.32 45.65 12.68
C PHE A 301 -25.79 44.31 13.29
N GLY A 302 -26.96 43.82 12.88
CA GLY A 302 -27.54 42.57 13.38
C GLY A 302 -26.85 41.30 12.87
N GLY A 303 -27.28 40.15 13.40
CA GLY A 303 -26.72 38.83 13.03
C GLY A 303 -26.89 38.48 11.54
N THR A 304 -27.95 38.98 10.89
CA THR A 304 -28.17 38.81 9.44
C THR A 304 -27.12 39.54 8.61
N ALA A 305 -26.71 40.73 9.03
CA ALA A 305 -25.62 41.48 8.40
C ALA A 305 -24.25 40.79 8.61
N ALA A 306 -24.02 40.19 9.78
CA ALA A 306 -22.83 39.38 10.04
C ALA A 306 -22.75 38.17 9.10
N LEU A 307 -23.85 37.43 8.92
CA LEU A 307 -23.91 36.29 7.98
C LEU A 307 -23.69 36.74 6.53
N ARG A 308 -24.32 37.85 6.10
CA ARG A 308 -24.09 38.43 4.77
C ARG A 308 -22.62 38.83 4.57
N SER A 309 -21.95 39.32 5.60
CA SER A 309 -20.52 39.63 5.56
C SER A 309 -19.66 38.37 5.40
N ILE A 310 -19.96 37.28 6.12
CA ILE A 310 -19.28 35.97 5.94
C ILE A 310 -19.43 35.49 4.48
N LEU A 311 -20.65 35.49 3.96
CA LEU A 311 -20.93 35.10 2.57
C LEU A 311 -20.25 36.02 1.55
N SER A 312 -20.15 37.32 1.85
CA SER A 312 -19.44 38.28 0.99
C SER A 312 -17.95 38.00 0.93
N PHE A 313 -17.29 37.77 2.07
CA PHE A 313 -15.88 37.35 2.10
C PHE A 313 -15.70 36.04 1.33
N ALA A 314 -16.57 35.06 1.58
CA ALA A 314 -16.50 33.79 0.90
C ALA A 314 -16.67 33.91 -0.61
N LYS A 315 -17.63 34.72 -1.07
CA LYS A 315 -17.83 34.98 -2.50
C LYS A 315 -16.60 35.60 -3.14
N ILE A 316 -15.97 36.60 -2.51
CA ILE A 316 -14.76 37.25 -3.03
C ILE A 316 -13.62 36.24 -3.15
N ASP A 317 -13.43 35.41 -2.13
CA ASP A 317 -12.41 34.38 -2.12
C ASP A 317 -12.65 33.31 -3.17
N LEU A 318 -13.88 32.81 -3.31
CA LEU A 318 -14.23 31.83 -4.34
C LEU A 318 -14.04 32.41 -5.74
N VAL A 319 -14.45 33.66 -5.99
CA VAL A 319 -14.21 34.32 -7.28
C VAL A 319 -12.72 34.42 -7.57
N TYR A 320 -11.90 34.73 -6.56
CA TYR A 320 -10.45 34.75 -6.70
C TYR A 320 -9.86 33.37 -6.99
N LEU A 321 -10.23 32.36 -6.19
CA LEU A 321 -9.75 30.99 -6.31
C LEU A 321 -10.11 30.39 -7.67
N PHE A 322 -11.37 30.45 -8.07
CA PHE A 322 -11.85 29.86 -9.33
C PHE A 322 -11.41 30.64 -10.58
N LYS A 323 -10.98 31.90 -10.44
CA LYS A 323 -10.28 32.64 -11.51
C LYS A 323 -8.77 32.47 -11.47
N SER A 324 -8.22 31.87 -10.41
CA SER A 324 -6.79 31.68 -10.27
C SER A 324 -6.30 30.65 -11.27
N ILE A 325 -5.04 30.79 -11.64
CA ILE A 325 -4.33 29.78 -12.43
C ILE A 325 -4.03 28.54 -11.59
N ALA A 326 -3.82 28.73 -10.29
CA ALA A 326 -3.43 27.66 -9.38
C ALA A 326 -4.50 26.57 -9.30
N ILE A 327 -5.80 26.93 -9.33
CA ILE A 327 -6.87 25.93 -9.27
C ILE A 327 -6.90 25.04 -10.50
N ILE A 328 -6.65 25.59 -11.69
CA ILE A 328 -6.64 24.82 -12.94
C ILE A 328 -5.45 23.85 -12.92
N ALA A 329 -4.25 24.35 -12.59
CA ALA A 329 -3.04 23.53 -12.54
C ALA A 329 -3.16 22.40 -11.49
N VAL A 330 -3.66 22.72 -10.29
CA VAL A 330 -3.86 21.73 -9.23
C VAL A 330 -4.94 20.72 -9.60
N SER A 331 -6.05 21.14 -10.24
CA SER A 331 -7.11 20.22 -10.67
C SER A 331 -6.60 19.24 -11.73
N ILE A 332 -5.85 19.73 -12.73
CA ILE A 332 -5.25 18.87 -13.75
C ILE A 332 -4.26 17.88 -13.14
N LEU A 333 -3.38 18.34 -12.24
CA LEU A 333 -2.42 17.46 -11.56
C LEU A 333 -3.15 16.41 -10.72
N LEU A 334 -4.19 16.82 -10.00
CA LEU A 334 -4.95 15.95 -9.13
C LEU A 334 -5.72 14.88 -9.90
N LEU A 335 -6.46 15.27 -10.95
CA LEU A 335 -7.16 14.34 -11.85
C LEU A 335 -6.15 13.42 -12.53
N PHE A 336 -5.07 13.96 -13.09
CA PHE A 336 -4.05 13.12 -13.71
C PHE A 336 -3.46 12.09 -12.72
N PHE A 337 -3.07 12.51 -11.52
CA PHE A 337 -2.49 11.60 -10.54
C PHE A 337 -3.49 10.52 -10.09
N VAL A 338 -4.70 10.90 -9.69
CA VAL A 338 -5.70 9.94 -9.21
C VAL A 338 -6.24 9.07 -10.35
N GLY A 339 -6.46 9.62 -11.54
CA GLY A 339 -6.87 8.86 -12.72
C GLY A 339 -5.83 7.82 -13.15
N MET A 340 -4.53 8.10 -12.99
CA MET A 340 -3.47 7.11 -13.23
C MET A 340 -3.52 5.95 -12.24
N GLU A 341 -3.78 6.25 -10.96
CA GLU A 341 -3.96 5.22 -9.92
C GLU A 341 -5.25 4.42 -10.16
N MET A 342 -6.35 5.06 -10.60
CA MET A 342 -7.59 4.35 -10.99
C MET A 342 -7.34 3.40 -12.16
N TYR A 343 -6.62 3.85 -13.20
CA TYR A 343 -6.25 3.00 -14.32
C TYR A 343 -5.41 1.80 -13.87
N ALA A 344 -4.40 2.03 -13.03
CA ALA A 344 -3.53 0.96 -12.52
C ALA A 344 -4.31 -0.07 -11.67
N GLU A 345 -5.25 0.39 -10.84
CA GLU A 345 -6.09 -0.47 -10.01
C GLU A 345 -7.12 -1.28 -10.80
N ILE A 346 -7.63 -0.75 -11.91
CA ILE A 346 -8.54 -1.46 -12.81
C ILE A 346 -7.79 -2.52 -13.62
N GLU A 347 -6.70 -2.15 -14.27
CA GLU A 347 -6.03 -3.02 -15.24
C GLU A 347 -5.27 -4.19 -14.59
N LYS A 348 -4.68 -4.00 -13.40
CA LYS A 348 -3.89 -5.01 -12.64
C LYS A 348 -2.81 -5.80 -13.42
N GLY A 349 -2.56 -5.47 -14.69
CA GLY A 349 -1.53 -6.04 -15.57
C GLY A 349 -1.90 -7.37 -16.23
N ILE A 350 -0.88 -8.15 -16.63
CA ILE A 350 -1.02 -9.39 -17.43
C ILE A 350 -1.29 -10.66 -16.58
N ARG A 351 -1.03 -10.63 -15.26
CA ARG A 351 -1.15 -11.81 -14.38
C ARG A 351 -2.53 -11.89 -13.73
N LEU A 352 -3.03 -10.76 -13.23
CA LEU A 352 -4.30 -10.67 -12.53
C LEU A 352 -5.37 -10.15 -13.49
N PRO A 353 -6.63 -10.57 -13.32
CA PRO A 353 -7.70 -10.15 -14.20
C PRO A 353 -8.00 -8.67 -13.95
N GLN A 354 -8.51 -8.01 -14.98
CA GLN A 354 -9.02 -6.66 -14.83
C GLN A 354 -10.11 -6.64 -13.76
N LYS A 355 -10.08 -5.66 -12.86
CA LYS A 355 -11.15 -5.43 -11.89
C LYS A 355 -12.30 -4.67 -12.54
N TYR A 356 -13.52 -4.89 -12.08
CA TYR A 356 -14.61 -4.00 -12.47
C TYR A 356 -14.36 -2.60 -11.92
N ALA A 357 -14.66 -1.58 -12.72
CA ALA A 357 -14.64 -0.18 -12.30
C ALA A 357 -15.89 0.13 -11.46
N ASP A 358 -16.06 -0.57 -10.34
CA ASP A 358 -17.17 -0.36 -9.42
C ASP A 358 -16.97 0.89 -8.54
N SER A 359 -18.04 1.37 -7.91
CA SER A 359 -17.98 2.59 -7.10
C SER A 359 -17.13 2.42 -5.82
N GLY A 360 -17.00 1.20 -5.31
CA GLY A 360 -16.20 0.84 -4.14
C GLY A 360 -14.69 0.96 -4.41
N LEU A 361 -14.23 0.40 -5.53
CA LEU A 361 -12.87 0.53 -6.03
C LEU A 361 -12.53 1.99 -6.27
N MET A 362 -13.36 2.71 -7.03
CA MET A 362 -13.13 4.14 -7.34
C MET A 362 -13.06 5.00 -6.07
N ALA A 363 -13.98 4.80 -5.11
CA ALA A 363 -13.97 5.56 -3.86
C ALA A 363 -12.77 5.23 -2.96
N THR A 364 -12.31 3.96 -2.96
CA THR A 364 -11.13 3.52 -2.23
C THR A 364 -9.87 4.14 -2.83
N THR A 365 -9.69 4.09 -4.15
CA THR A 365 -8.54 4.71 -4.85
C THR A 365 -8.47 6.22 -4.61
N ILE A 366 -9.61 6.92 -4.60
CA ILE A 366 -9.67 8.34 -4.24
C ILE A 366 -9.16 8.55 -2.81
N SER A 367 -9.61 7.73 -1.86
CA SER A 367 -9.27 7.88 -0.45
C SER A 367 -7.79 7.58 -0.15
N GLU A 368 -7.20 6.63 -0.86
CA GLU A 368 -5.78 6.29 -0.71
C GLU A 368 -4.83 7.40 -1.19
N ASN A 369 -5.27 8.20 -2.18
CA ASN A 369 -4.42 9.12 -2.92
C ASN A 369 -4.72 10.62 -2.69
N PHE A 370 -5.97 10.98 -2.38
CA PHE A 370 -6.38 12.39 -2.29
C PHE A 370 -5.95 13.08 -0.99
N HIS A 371 -6.04 12.42 0.17
CA HIS A 371 -5.94 13.11 1.47
C HIS A 371 -4.62 13.89 1.65
N LEU A 372 -3.47 13.26 1.41
CA LEU A 372 -2.17 13.92 1.57
C LEU A 372 -1.99 15.10 0.59
N LEU A 373 -2.45 14.96 -0.66
CA LEU A 373 -2.43 16.03 -1.64
C LEU A 373 -3.37 17.17 -1.20
N GLY A 374 -4.57 16.83 -0.75
CA GLY A 374 -5.56 17.76 -0.20
C GLY A 374 -5.01 18.58 0.97
N MET A 375 -4.19 17.96 1.84
CA MET A 375 -3.52 18.64 2.95
C MET A 375 -2.51 19.69 2.46
N LEU A 376 -1.66 19.33 1.49
CA LEU A 376 -0.68 20.26 0.89
C LEU A 376 -1.38 21.42 0.17
N ILE A 377 -2.42 21.11 -0.60
CA ILE A 377 -3.29 22.07 -1.28
C ILE A 377 -3.91 23.02 -0.26
N SER A 378 -4.42 22.51 0.86
CA SER A 378 -5.01 23.31 1.94
C SER A 378 -4.00 24.30 2.52
N VAL A 379 -2.78 23.85 2.87
CA VAL A 379 -1.74 24.74 3.41
C VAL A 379 -1.42 25.89 2.44
N TYR A 380 -1.27 25.58 1.15
CA TYR A 380 -0.98 26.58 0.12
C TYR A 380 -2.12 27.59 -0.03
N PHE A 381 -3.34 27.13 -0.32
CA PHE A 381 -4.46 28.02 -0.59
C PHE A 381 -4.89 28.82 0.64
N ILE A 382 -4.81 28.25 1.85
CA ILE A 382 -5.11 28.99 3.08
C ILE A 382 -4.10 30.12 3.29
N ASN A 383 -2.81 29.86 3.13
CA ASN A 383 -1.79 30.91 3.28
C ASN A 383 -1.96 32.01 2.24
N ASP A 384 -2.23 31.64 0.97
CA ASP A 384 -2.45 32.61 -0.10
C ASP A 384 -3.71 33.48 0.15
N LEU A 385 -4.84 32.84 0.48
CA LEU A 385 -6.11 33.52 0.78
C LEU A 385 -5.99 34.49 1.96
N TYR A 386 -5.46 34.00 3.08
CA TYR A 386 -5.42 34.78 4.32
C TYR A 386 -4.54 36.04 4.18
N TRP A 387 -3.37 35.89 3.55
CA TRP A 387 -2.38 36.97 3.40
C TRP A 387 -2.61 37.86 2.17
N ARG A 388 -3.58 37.55 1.30
CA ARG A 388 -3.85 38.29 0.06
C ARG A 388 -3.98 39.79 0.28
N SER A 389 -4.82 40.22 1.23
CA SER A 389 -5.06 41.65 1.48
C SER A 389 -3.85 42.37 2.08
N HIS A 390 -2.94 41.64 2.74
CA HIS A 390 -1.67 42.20 3.19
C HIS A 390 -0.73 42.44 2.00
N VAL A 391 -0.61 41.48 1.09
CA VAL A 391 0.23 41.58 -0.11
C VAL A 391 -0.27 42.66 -1.06
N SER A 392 -1.59 42.82 -1.20
CA SER A 392 -2.19 43.84 -2.06
C SER A 392 -2.31 45.23 -1.41
N GLY A 393 -1.83 45.41 -0.17
CA GLY A 393 -1.93 46.68 0.57
C GLY A 393 -3.34 47.05 1.05
N PHE A 394 -4.34 46.18 0.87
CA PHE A 394 -5.75 46.46 1.19
C PHE A 394 -6.12 46.17 2.66
N SER A 395 -5.22 45.53 3.40
CA SER A 395 -5.49 45.05 4.78
C SER A 395 -5.95 46.14 5.75
N LEU A 396 -5.53 47.39 5.59
CA LEU A 396 -5.94 48.50 6.45
C LEU A 396 -7.42 48.87 6.25
N ILE A 397 -7.87 48.92 4.98
CA ILE A 397 -9.27 49.20 4.60
C ILE A 397 -10.16 48.03 5.04
N GLU A 398 -9.69 46.80 4.85
CA GLU A 398 -10.42 45.61 5.28
C GLU A 398 -10.64 45.60 6.80
N LYS A 399 -9.59 45.91 7.58
CA LYS A 399 -9.63 45.90 9.06
C LYS A 399 -10.46 47.03 9.66
N SER A 400 -10.67 48.14 8.95
CA SER A 400 -11.51 49.24 9.44
C SER A 400 -13.01 48.97 9.31
N THR A 401 -13.43 47.91 8.61
CA THR A 401 -14.84 47.53 8.49
C THR A 401 -15.39 46.90 9.79
N TYR A 402 -16.65 47.19 10.13
CA TYR A 402 -17.30 46.68 11.35
C TYR A 402 -17.31 45.15 11.45
N PHE A 403 -17.54 44.46 10.32
CA PHE A 403 -17.59 43.00 10.24
C PHE A 403 -16.25 42.37 9.81
N SER A 404 -15.12 43.06 9.99
CA SER A 404 -13.78 42.50 9.69
C SER A 404 -13.48 41.19 10.44
N GLY A 405 -14.11 40.97 11.61
CA GLY A 405 -14.05 39.71 12.36
C GLY A 405 -14.71 38.51 11.65
N SER A 406 -15.61 38.75 10.68
CA SER A 406 -16.25 37.71 9.86
C SER A 406 -15.32 37.11 8.82
N LYS A 407 -14.18 37.76 8.54
CA LYS A 407 -13.20 37.32 7.54
C LYS A 407 -12.76 35.87 7.73
N LEU A 408 -12.40 35.48 8.95
CA LEU A 408 -11.86 34.14 9.22
C LEU A 408 -12.90 33.05 8.92
N SER A 409 -14.18 33.29 9.27
CA SER A 409 -15.28 32.39 8.93
C SER A 409 -15.58 32.36 7.42
N GLY A 410 -15.43 33.50 6.73
CA GLY A 410 -15.53 33.57 5.27
C GLY A 410 -14.44 32.76 4.55
N HIS A 411 -13.20 32.86 5.02
CA HIS A 411 -12.08 32.03 4.54
C HIS A 411 -12.33 30.55 4.80
N PHE A 412 -12.79 30.19 6.00
CA PHE A 412 -13.13 28.80 6.34
C PHE A 412 -14.21 28.23 5.41
N LEU A 413 -15.29 28.97 5.18
CA LEU A 413 -16.34 28.55 4.24
C LEU A 413 -15.79 28.38 2.81
N SER A 414 -14.92 29.29 2.37
CA SER A 414 -14.32 29.24 1.03
C SER A 414 -13.43 28.02 0.84
N ILE A 415 -12.56 27.74 1.81
CA ILE A 415 -11.67 26.58 1.73
C ILE A 415 -12.46 25.27 1.84
N SER A 416 -13.52 25.21 2.66
CA SER A 416 -14.41 24.05 2.71
C SER A 416 -15.09 23.78 1.37
N ILE A 417 -15.60 24.81 0.69
CA ILE A 417 -16.18 24.68 -0.66
C ILE A 417 -15.12 24.25 -1.68
N LEU A 418 -13.90 24.77 -1.59
CA LEU A 418 -12.79 24.37 -2.46
C LEU A 418 -12.44 22.88 -2.30
N LEU A 419 -12.39 22.37 -1.06
CA LEU A 419 -12.10 20.97 -0.79
C LEU A 419 -13.23 20.05 -1.24
N LEU A 420 -14.49 20.46 -1.06
CA LEU A 420 -15.64 19.77 -1.62
C LEU A 420 -15.60 19.74 -3.15
N PHE A 421 -15.18 20.83 -3.80
CA PHE A 421 -14.98 20.87 -5.24
C PHE A 421 -13.93 19.85 -5.69
N PHE A 422 -12.77 19.78 -5.05
CA PHE A 422 -11.75 18.77 -5.38
C PHE A 422 -12.25 17.34 -5.20
N THR A 423 -13.00 17.09 -4.14
CA THR A 423 -13.61 15.77 -3.91
C THR A 423 -14.65 15.45 -5.00
N ALA A 424 -15.46 16.43 -5.39
CA ALA A 424 -16.49 16.26 -6.41
C ALA A 424 -15.89 15.98 -7.79
N ILE A 425 -14.82 16.67 -8.21
CA ILE A 425 -14.18 16.39 -9.50
C ILE A 425 -13.55 14.98 -9.53
N LEU A 426 -13.03 14.49 -8.41
CA LEU A 426 -12.50 13.13 -8.28
C LEU A 426 -13.61 12.07 -8.31
N ILE A 427 -14.76 12.34 -7.67
CA ILE A 427 -15.93 11.46 -7.80
C ILE A 427 -16.43 11.43 -9.24
N ILE A 428 -16.49 12.58 -9.92
CA ILE A 428 -16.85 12.67 -11.34
C ILE A 428 -15.85 11.88 -12.20
N GLU A 429 -14.55 11.99 -11.92
CA GLU A 429 -13.53 11.19 -12.59
C GLU A 429 -13.77 9.69 -12.39
N GLY A 430 -14.03 9.25 -11.15
CA GLY A 430 -14.43 7.86 -10.87
C GLY A 430 -15.64 7.42 -11.71
N LEU A 431 -16.69 8.24 -11.79
CA LEU A 431 -17.86 7.97 -12.63
C LEU A 431 -17.52 7.91 -14.13
N VAL A 432 -16.59 8.75 -14.61
CA VAL A 432 -16.10 8.69 -16.00
C VAL A 432 -15.37 7.37 -16.25
N PHE A 433 -14.54 6.89 -15.32
CA PHE A 433 -13.93 5.57 -15.41
C PHE A 433 -15.00 4.46 -15.42
N GLN A 434 -16.00 4.51 -14.53
CA GLN A 434 -17.11 3.55 -14.54
C GLN A 434 -17.79 3.50 -15.92
N LEU A 435 -18.07 4.67 -16.52
CA LEU A 435 -18.65 4.78 -17.86
C LEU A 435 -17.72 4.26 -18.97
N MET A 436 -16.43 4.60 -18.95
CA MET A 436 -15.45 4.16 -19.94
C MET A 436 -15.26 2.64 -19.95
N TYR A 437 -15.35 2.01 -18.77
CA TYR A 437 -15.26 0.56 -18.59
C TYR A 437 -16.63 -0.15 -18.62
N ASN A 438 -17.70 0.53 -19.05
CA ASN A 438 -19.06 -0.01 -19.19
C ASN A 438 -19.69 -0.58 -17.90
N TYR A 439 -19.30 -0.06 -16.73
CA TYR A 439 -19.89 -0.42 -15.44
C TYR A 439 -20.89 0.67 -14.99
N PHE A 440 -22.19 0.44 -15.16
CA PHE A 440 -23.21 1.47 -14.94
C PHE A 440 -23.84 1.48 -13.54
N HIS A 441 -23.45 0.56 -12.65
CA HIS A 441 -23.98 0.50 -11.29
C HIS A 441 -23.25 1.51 -10.39
N ILE A 442 -23.98 2.50 -9.89
CA ILE A 442 -23.45 3.54 -9.01
C ILE A 442 -23.89 3.29 -7.57
N ASP A 443 -22.92 3.07 -6.67
CA ASP A 443 -23.15 3.01 -5.23
C ASP A 443 -22.74 4.32 -4.54
N TRP A 444 -23.72 5.16 -4.21
CA TRP A 444 -23.49 6.42 -3.50
C TRP A 444 -22.97 6.23 -2.07
N LYS A 445 -23.19 5.07 -1.43
CA LYS A 445 -22.64 4.79 -0.10
C LYS A 445 -21.12 4.66 -0.18
N ALA A 446 -20.59 4.06 -1.23
CA ALA A 446 -19.15 4.01 -1.48
C ALA A 446 -18.56 5.43 -1.62
N TYR A 447 -19.11 6.25 -2.53
CA TYR A 447 -18.60 7.62 -2.72
C TYR A 447 -18.75 8.53 -1.48
N SER A 448 -19.71 8.27 -0.59
CA SER A 448 -19.81 8.99 0.68
C SER A 448 -18.57 8.83 1.56
N GLY A 449 -17.85 7.71 1.44
CA GLY A 449 -16.58 7.46 2.12
C GLY A 449 -15.48 8.42 1.68
N ALA A 450 -15.43 8.78 0.40
CA ALA A 450 -14.46 9.76 -0.10
C ALA A 450 -14.61 11.12 0.60
N VAL A 451 -15.84 11.52 0.93
CA VAL A 451 -16.12 12.75 1.69
C VAL A 451 -15.82 12.56 3.17
N LEU A 452 -16.30 11.47 3.77
CA LEU A 452 -16.19 11.19 5.19
C LEU A 452 -14.72 11.06 5.62
N PHE A 453 -13.94 10.25 4.91
CA PHE A 453 -12.59 9.86 5.32
C PHE A 453 -11.49 10.83 4.89
N ASN A 454 -11.77 11.71 3.91
CA ASN A 454 -10.77 12.66 3.38
C ASN A 454 -11.21 14.11 3.61
N THR A 455 -12.34 14.51 3.03
CA THR A 455 -12.73 15.92 2.97
C THR A 455 -13.02 16.52 4.35
N PHE A 456 -13.69 15.78 5.25
CA PHE A 456 -13.95 16.30 6.61
C PHE A 456 -12.68 16.47 7.46
N PRO A 457 -11.74 15.51 7.52
CA PRO A 457 -10.41 15.75 8.10
C PRO A 457 -9.69 16.98 7.52
N LEU A 458 -9.72 17.15 6.20
CA LEU A 458 -9.13 18.32 5.52
C LEU A 458 -9.79 19.64 5.95
N ILE A 459 -11.11 19.65 6.15
CA ILE A 459 -11.84 20.80 6.66
C ILE A 459 -11.44 21.12 8.11
N LEU A 460 -11.36 20.11 8.98
CA LEU A 460 -10.90 20.31 10.37
C LEU A 460 -9.47 20.87 10.41
N PHE A 461 -8.59 20.30 9.59
CA PHE A 461 -7.21 20.78 9.46
C PHE A 461 -7.15 22.22 8.93
N SER A 462 -7.98 22.56 7.94
CA SER A 462 -8.09 23.92 7.41
C SER A 462 -8.52 24.93 8.47
N GLY A 463 -9.45 24.54 9.35
CA GLY A 463 -9.85 25.36 10.50
C GLY A 463 -8.68 25.62 11.45
N PHE A 464 -7.85 24.60 11.72
CA PHE A 464 -6.66 24.73 12.56
C PHE A 464 -5.59 25.64 11.92
N ILE A 465 -5.28 25.44 10.64
CA ILE A 465 -4.27 26.25 9.93
C ILE A 465 -4.69 27.72 9.79
N LEU A 466 -5.99 28.00 9.64
CA LEU A 466 -6.51 29.37 9.65
C LEU A 466 -6.25 30.07 10.98
N ILE A 467 -6.41 29.37 12.12
CA ILE A 467 -6.08 29.91 13.44
C ILE A 467 -4.58 30.24 13.53
N LEU A 468 -3.70 29.37 13.02
CA LEU A 468 -2.26 29.62 12.99
C LEU A 468 -1.90 30.86 12.17
N ASN A 469 -2.49 31.00 10.97
CA ASN A 469 -2.28 32.16 10.11
C ASN A 469 -2.83 33.45 10.72
N ASP A 470 -3.92 33.38 11.51
CA ASP A 470 -4.46 34.53 12.23
C ASP A 470 -3.55 35.02 13.36
N ARG A 471 -2.85 34.10 14.05
CA ARG A 471 -1.98 34.42 15.18
C ARG A 471 -0.58 34.87 14.80
N ILE A 472 -0.01 34.30 13.74
CA ILE A 472 1.36 34.55 13.33
C ILE A 472 1.42 35.84 12.50
N ARG A 473 2.29 36.78 12.87
CA ARG A 473 2.36 38.11 12.24
C ARG A 473 3.08 38.15 10.89
N ASN A 474 3.84 37.11 10.56
CA ASN A 474 4.64 37.05 9.33
C ASN A 474 4.15 35.90 8.43
N ARG A 475 3.86 36.21 7.16
CA ARG A 475 3.37 35.25 6.15
C ARG A 475 4.25 34.01 6.02
N PHE A 476 5.56 34.18 5.95
CA PHE A 476 6.50 33.09 5.71
C PHE A 476 6.68 32.21 6.94
N ILE A 477 6.67 32.81 8.15
CA ILE A 477 6.67 32.06 9.41
C ILE A 477 5.36 31.28 9.53
N ALA A 478 4.22 31.89 9.21
CA ALA A 478 2.92 31.23 9.25
C ALA A 478 2.87 30.03 8.29
N LEU A 479 3.40 30.19 7.08
CA LEU A 479 3.53 29.10 6.10
C LEU A 479 4.43 27.98 6.64
N GLY A 480 5.63 28.31 7.14
CA GLY A 480 6.57 27.34 7.69
C GLY A 480 6.00 26.54 8.86
N VAL A 481 5.31 27.20 9.80
CA VAL A 481 4.63 26.54 10.93
C VAL A 481 3.46 25.68 10.43
N SER A 482 2.73 26.12 9.39
CA SER A 482 1.64 25.32 8.80
C SER A 482 2.16 24.03 8.16
N VAL A 483 3.30 24.11 7.44
CA VAL A 483 3.97 22.93 6.87
C VAL A 483 4.48 22.00 7.97
N LEU A 484 5.12 22.53 9.02
CA LEU A 484 5.58 21.72 10.15
C LEU A 484 4.41 21.02 10.85
N THR A 485 3.29 21.72 11.02
CA THR A 485 2.06 21.17 11.59
C THR A 485 1.52 20.01 10.76
N LEU A 486 1.49 20.16 9.44
CA LEU A 486 1.10 19.08 8.52
C LEU A 486 1.99 17.84 8.72
N LEU A 487 3.32 18.04 8.76
CA LEU A 487 4.28 16.96 8.93
C LEU A 487 4.12 16.23 10.27
N ILE A 488 3.85 16.95 11.37
CA ILE A 488 3.76 16.34 12.71
C ILE A 488 2.38 15.74 12.97
N LEU A 489 1.30 16.46 12.67
CA LEU A 489 -0.05 16.11 13.14
C LEU A 489 -0.90 15.34 12.13
N ALA A 490 -0.54 15.35 10.85
CA ALA A 490 -1.37 14.76 9.81
C ALA A 490 -0.65 13.76 8.90
N SER A 491 0.68 13.78 8.84
CA SER A 491 1.45 12.76 8.13
C SER A 491 1.50 11.42 8.89
N PRO A 492 2.02 10.33 8.30
CA PRO A 492 2.25 9.07 9.01
C PRO A 492 3.09 9.20 10.30
N VAL A 493 3.91 10.26 10.42
CA VAL A 493 4.68 10.59 11.64
C VAL A 493 3.77 10.83 12.84
N SER A 494 2.54 11.30 12.62
CA SER A 494 1.55 11.52 13.68
C SER A 494 1.26 10.28 14.51
N LYS A 495 1.39 9.07 13.95
CA LYS A 495 1.22 7.82 14.71
C LYS A 495 2.29 7.64 15.80
N LYS A 496 3.50 8.15 15.57
CA LYS A 496 4.62 8.11 16.54
C LYS A 496 4.54 9.23 17.57
N VAL A 497 3.99 10.39 17.19
CA VAL A 497 3.89 11.57 18.06
C VAL A 497 2.62 11.55 18.91
N LEU A 498 1.50 11.12 18.35
CA LEU A 498 0.19 11.05 18.99
C LEU A 498 -0.22 9.58 19.14
N SER A 499 0.19 8.95 20.24
CA SER A 499 -0.10 7.55 20.52
C SER A 499 -1.60 7.26 20.50
N TYR A 500 -2.41 8.15 21.11
CA TYR A 500 -3.87 7.98 21.19
C TYR A 500 -4.56 8.22 19.83
N PRO A 501 -5.31 7.24 19.29
CA PRO A 501 -6.01 7.36 18.01
C PRO A 501 -7.01 8.52 17.96
N LEU A 502 -7.65 8.85 19.09
CA LEU A 502 -8.66 9.91 19.19
C LEU A 502 -8.10 11.30 18.83
N LEU A 503 -6.84 11.58 19.19
CA LEU A 503 -6.21 12.88 18.95
C LEU A 503 -5.77 13.07 17.50
N ARG A 504 -5.73 12.01 16.70
CA ARG A 504 -5.30 12.04 15.29
C ARG A 504 -6.40 12.54 14.36
N ILE A 505 -7.11 13.62 14.73
CA ILE A 505 -8.31 14.14 14.05
C ILE A 505 -8.08 14.62 12.61
N PHE A 506 -6.83 14.82 12.19
CA PHE A 506 -6.46 15.23 10.82
C PHE A 506 -6.02 14.06 9.93
N SER A 507 -5.95 12.84 10.47
CA SER A 507 -5.58 11.65 9.70
C SER A 507 -6.78 11.08 8.94
N ASP A 508 -6.51 10.51 7.77
CA ASP A 508 -7.46 9.79 6.93
C ASP A 508 -7.78 8.38 7.46
N TYR A 509 -8.67 7.70 6.73
CA TYR A 509 -8.87 6.25 6.81
C TYR A 509 -8.61 5.64 5.44
N LYS A 510 -7.76 4.62 5.40
CA LYS A 510 -7.31 3.92 4.18
C LYS A 510 -7.88 2.51 4.04
N GLY A 511 -9.04 2.24 4.63
CA GLY A 511 -9.68 0.93 4.47
C GLY A 511 -10.46 0.82 3.17
N THR A 512 -10.63 -0.41 2.71
CA THR A 512 -11.32 -0.74 1.46
C THR A 512 -12.83 -0.82 1.66
N TYR A 513 -13.59 -0.46 0.63
CA TYR A 513 -15.03 -0.71 0.58
C TYR A 513 -15.30 -2.15 0.14
N SER A 514 -16.14 -2.88 0.88
CA SER A 514 -16.55 -4.24 0.52
C SER A 514 -17.99 -4.28 0.01
N ASP A 515 -18.30 -5.06 -1.01
CA ASP A 515 -19.69 -5.23 -1.45
C ASP A 515 -20.52 -6.03 -0.44
N PHE A 516 -19.89 -6.91 0.35
CA PHE A 516 -20.55 -7.57 1.47
C PHE A 516 -20.96 -6.60 2.59
N ASN A 517 -20.04 -5.75 3.05
CA ASN A 517 -20.17 -5.04 4.34
C ASN A 517 -20.07 -3.50 4.25
N GLY A 518 -19.78 -2.95 3.08
CA GLY A 518 -19.41 -1.55 2.88
C GLY A 518 -18.22 -1.14 3.76
N TYR A 519 -18.30 0.06 4.35
CA TYR A 519 -17.32 0.53 5.34
C TYR A 519 -17.59 0.00 6.77
N GLY A 520 -18.64 -0.80 6.98
CA GLY A 520 -18.96 -1.41 8.26
C GLY A 520 -18.92 -0.44 9.45
N VAL A 521 -18.37 -0.92 10.57
CA VAL A 521 -18.20 -0.13 11.81
C VAL A 521 -17.17 1.00 11.69
N TYR A 522 -16.33 1.02 10.64
CA TYR A 522 -15.32 2.04 10.48
C TYR A 522 -15.90 3.40 10.12
N ALA A 523 -16.97 3.45 9.31
CA ALA A 523 -17.62 4.72 8.97
C ALA A 523 -18.19 5.40 10.23
N THR A 524 -18.87 4.66 11.09
CA THR A 524 -19.43 5.20 12.33
C THR A 524 -18.35 5.64 13.31
N SER A 525 -17.34 4.80 13.56
CA SER A 525 -16.24 5.15 14.47
C SER A 525 -15.41 6.34 13.96
N PHE A 526 -15.22 6.46 12.64
CA PHE A 526 -14.54 7.62 12.08
C PHE A 526 -15.34 8.90 12.25
N ALA A 527 -16.66 8.85 12.04
CA ALA A 527 -17.55 9.99 12.25
C ALA A 527 -17.55 10.45 13.72
N GLU A 528 -17.54 9.52 14.67
CA GLU A 528 -17.39 9.82 16.11
C GLU A 528 -16.09 10.59 16.40
N ARG A 529 -14.97 10.14 15.83
CA ARG A 529 -13.67 10.84 15.95
C ARG A 529 -13.69 12.23 15.31
N LEU A 530 -14.38 12.40 14.17
CA LEU A 530 -14.54 13.71 13.53
C LEU A 530 -15.37 14.67 14.37
N LEU A 531 -16.42 14.20 15.03
CA LEU A 531 -17.24 15.01 15.94
C LEU A 531 -16.42 15.49 17.15
N PHE A 532 -15.59 14.62 17.72
CA PHE A 532 -14.58 15.02 18.71
C PHE A 532 -13.66 16.13 18.17
N GLY A 533 -13.12 15.94 16.96
CA GLY A 533 -12.28 16.93 16.29
C GLY A 533 -12.99 18.27 16.04
N ALA A 534 -14.26 18.24 15.62
CA ALA A 534 -15.07 19.43 15.42
C ALA A 534 -15.28 20.22 16.72
N GLY A 535 -15.55 19.53 17.84
CA GLY A 535 -15.63 20.13 19.17
C GLY A 535 -14.32 20.78 19.63
N LEU A 536 -13.19 20.11 19.37
CA LEU A 536 -11.85 20.62 19.67
C LEU A 536 -11.54 21.89 18.85
N ILE A 537 -11.75 21.85 17.53
CA ILE A 537 -11.51 23.01 16.65
C ILE A 537 -12.44 24.17 17.00
N ALA A 538 -13.72 23.91 17.30
CA ALA A 538 -14.66 24.96 17.74
C ALA A 538 -14.21 25.64 19.04
N SER A 539 -13.65 24.87 19.97
CA SER A 539 -13.10 25.37 21.23
C SER A 539 -11.84 26.20 21.01
N LEU A 540 -10.90 25.74 20.16
CA LEU A 540 -9.72 26.49 19.77
C LEU A 540 -10.08 27.81 19.06
N TRP A 541 -11.11 27.79 18.21
CA TRP A 541 -11.63 28.97 17.53
C TRP A 541 -12.23 29.99 18.52
N MET A 542 -12.96 29.50 19.52
CA MET A 542 -13.51 30.33 20.60
C MET A 542 -12.39 30.96 21.43
N ILE A 543 -11.37 30.18 21.82
CA ILE A 543 -10.20 30.68 22.54
C ILE A 543 -9.48 31.76 21.71
N ASN A 544 -9.25 31.52 20.41
CA ASN A 544 -8.63 32.52 19.53
C ASN A 544 -9.45 33.84 19.51
N THR A 545 -10.77 33.72 19.40
CA THR A 545 -11.68 34.88 19.40
C THR A 545 -11.59 35.66 20.72
N LEU A 546 -11.57 34.96 21.85
CA LEU A 546 -11.44 35.56 23.19
C LEU A 546 -10.10 36.28 23.35
N VAL A 547 -8.98 35.65 22.96
CA VAL A 547 -7.64 36.25 23.05
C VAL A 547 -7.51 37.48 22.16
N ARG A 548 -8.12 37.47 20.96
CA ARG A 548 -8.05 38.59 20.01
C ARG A 548 -8.92 39.77 20.43
N THR A 549 -10.16 39.51 20.84
CA THR A 549 -11.15 40.57 21.10
C THR A 549 -11.20 40.99 22.57
N ARG A 550 -10.67 40.16 23.48
CA ARG A 550 -10.83 40.26 24.94
C ARG A 550 -12.30 40.38 25.39
N LYS A 551 -13.25 39.95 24.54
CA LYS A 551 -14.69 39.97 24.82
C LYS A 551 -15.23 38.55 24.88
N PHE A 552 -15.98 38.28 25.93
CA PHE A 552 -16.68 37.01 26.10
C PHE A 552 -18.06 37.09 25.44
N ASN A 553 -18.36 36.18 24.51
CA ASN A 553 -19.66 36.11 23.84
C ASN A 553 -20.36 34.80 24.22
N ILE A 554 -21.37 34.90 25.09
CA ILE A 554 -22.02 33.75 25.70
C ILE A 554 -22.64 32.78 24.67
N LYS A 555 -23.19 33.30 23.56
CA LYS A 555 -23.80 32.45 22.52
C LYS A 555 -22.74 31.62 21.79
N LYS A 556 -21.60 32.23 21.47
CA LYS A 556 -20.48 31.52 20.81
C LYS A 556 -19.81 30.53 21.77
N THR A 557 -19.66 30.89 23.05
CA THR A 557 -19.12 29.98 24.06
C THR A 557 -20.05 28.79 24.30
N ALA A 558 -21.36 29.02 24.43
CA ALA A 558 -22.33 27.96 24.62
C ALA A 558 -22.33 26.98 23.43
N PHE A 559 -22.28 27.51 22.20
CA PHE A 559 -22.18 26.68 20.99
C PHE A 559 -20.91 25.82 20.96
N ALA A 560 -19.74 26.43 21.21
CA ALA A 560 -18.48 25.69 21.27
C ALA A 560 -18.47 24.65 22.42
N GLY A 561 -19.07 25.00 23.56
CA GLY A 561 -19.20 24.11 24.73
C GLY A 561 -20.09 22.91 24.45
N VAL A 562 -21.25 23.11 23.81
CA VAL A 562 -22.14 22.00 23.40
C VAL A 562 -21.44 21.07 22.41
N LEU A 563 -20.75 21.63 21.40
CA LEU A 563 -19.96 20.82 20.46
C LEU A 563 -18.82 20.07 21.13
N LEU A 564 -18.17 20.66 22.12
CA LEU A 564 -17.12 19.98 22.89
C LEU A 564 -17.69 18.85 23.74
N ILE A 565 -18.83 19.05 24.43
CA ILE A 565 -19.48 18.01 25.24
C ILE A 565 -19.91 16.84 24.34
N LEU A 566 -20.56 17.13 23.21
CA LEU A 566 -20.93 16.12 22.23
C LEU A 566 -19.69 15.42 21.64
N GLY A 567 -18.63 16.18 21.37
CA GLY A 567 -17.36 15.68 20.89
C GLY A 567 -16.69 14.74 21.89
N VAL A 568 -16.68 15.08 23.19
CA VAL A 568 -16.12 14.22 24.25
C VAL A 568 -16.95 12.95 24.42
N PHE A 569 -18.28 13.05 24.38
CA PHE A 569 -19.17 11.88 24.44
C PHE A 569 -18.95 10.93 23.24
N THR A 570 -18.89 11.45 22.02
CA THR A 570 -18.61 10.63 20.84
C THR A 570 -17.17 10.11 20.82
N GLY A 571 -16.22 10.89 21.33
CA GLY A 571 -14.83 10.47 21.52
C GLY A 571 -14.69 9.31 22.51
N SER A 572 -15.52 9.24 23.56
CA SER A 572 -15.52 8.10 24.48
C SER A 572 -16.12 6.83 23.86
N LEU A 573 -17.14 6.97 23.00
CA LEU A 573 -17.66 5.86 22.19
C LEU A 573 -16.60 5.32 21.23
N PHE A 574 -15.89 6.21 20.53
CA PHE A 574 -14.78 5.83 19.65
C PHE A 574 -13.68 5.08 20.41
N MET A 575 -13.34 5.52 21.62
CA MET A 575 -12.29 4.88 22.44
C MET A 575 -12.73 3.60 23.16
N LYS A 576 -13.99 3.15 22.98
CA LYS A 576 -14.49 1.92 23.60
C LYS A 576 -13.67 0.72 23.15
N GLY A 577 -13.16 -0.05 24.12
CA GLY A 577 -12.36 -1.24 23.87
C GLY A 577 -10.95 -0.96 23.31
N TYR A 578 -10.46 0.28 23.40
CA TYR A 578 -9.10 0.62 22.96
C TYR A 578 -8.04 -0.10 23.80
N ILE A 579 -7.13 -0.80 23.13
CA ILE A 579 -5.99 -1.48 23.74
C ILE A 579 -4.70 -0.84 23.19
N PRO A 580 -3.87 -0.19 24.02
CA PRO A 580 -2.63 0.42 23.56
C PRO A 580 -1.63 -0.68 23.16
N LYS A 581 -1.29 -0.75 21.87
CA LYS A 581 -0.20 -1.61 21.38
C LYS A 581 1.15 -0.91 21.61
N VAL A 582 1.90 -1.36 22.62
CA VAL A 582 3.25 -0.87 22.91
C VAL A 582 4.26 -1.87 22.35
N GLU A 583 4.93 -1.51 21.26
CA GLU A 583 5.88 -2.39 20.54
C GLU A 583 7.00 -2.92 21.45
N SER A 584 7.52 -2.08 22.36
CA SER A 584 8.54 -2.50 23.31
C SER A 584 8.06 -3.55 24.31
N GLU A 585 6.78 -3.54 24.68
CA GLU A 585 6.20 -4.57 25.56
C GLU A 585 6.04 -5.89 24.82
N ALA A 586 5.58 -5.86 23.56
CA ALA A 586 5.48 -7.06 22.73
C ALA A 586 6.85 -7.71 22.50
N ILE A 587 7.88 -6.91 22.22
CA ILE A 587 9.26 -7.38 22.11
C ILE A 587 9.72 -8.00 23.43
N LEU A 588 9.49 -7.34 24.56
CA LEU A 588 9.90 -7.85 25.87
C LEU A 588 9.18 -9.17 26.21
N GLN A 589 7.89 -9.30 25.89
CA GLN A 589 7.13 -10.53 26.07
C GLN A 589 7.70 -11.68 25.23
N ALA A 590 8.01 -11.44 23.96
CA ALA A 590 8.63 -12.42 23.07
C ALA A 590 10.03 -12.84 23.56
N VAL A 591 10.86 -11.90 24.00
CA VAL A 591 12.18 -12.19 24.61
C VAL A 591 12.03 -13.06 25.86
N ASN A 592 11.09 -12.72 26.74
CA ASN A 592 10.84 -13.48 27.96
C ASN A 592 10.28 -14.87 27.66
N TYR A 593 9.41 -14.99 26.66
CA TYR A 593 8.88 -16.25 26.17
C TYR A 593 10.01 -17.17 25.69
N GLU A 594 10.88 -16.68 24.80
CA GLU A 594 12.01 -17.46 24.29
C GLU A 594 12.96 -17.87 25.44
N LYS A 595 13.32 -16.94 26.34
CA LYS A 595 14.22 -17.25 27.46
C LYS A 595 13.66 -18.32 28.40
N LYS A 596 12.35 -18.27 28.70
CA LYS A 596 11.73 -19.15 29.69
C LYS A 596 11.35 -20.51 29.09
N PHE A 597 10.85 -20.55 27.86
CA PHE A 597 10.17 -21.72 27.32
C PHE A 597 10.91 -22.44 26.20
N ARG A 598 12.04 -21.92 25.72
CA ARG A 598 12.82 -22.60 24.66
C ARG A 598 13.28 -24.01 25.02
N ILE A 599 13.40 -24.34 26.31
CA ILE A 599 13.67 -25.70 26.78
C ILE A 599 12.62 -26.73 26.34
N TYR A 600 11.39 -26.30 26.03
CA TYR A 600 10.28 -27.15 25.59
C TYR A 600 10.37 -27.55 24.11
N GLU A 601 11.28 -26.96 23.33
CA GLU A 601 11.50 -27.32 21.92
C GLU A 601 11.94 -28.78 21.77
N ASP A 602 12.80 -29.26 22.69
CA ASP A 602 13.37 -30.61 22.65
C ASP A 602 12.66 -31.62 23.58
N LEU A 603 11.66 -31.16 24.36
CA LEU A 603 10.93 -32.02 25.29
C LEU A 603 9.73 -32.70 24.61
N PRO A 604 9.44 -33.97 24.93
CA PRO A 604 8.27 -34.65 24.40
C PRO A 604 7.00 -33.94 24.91
N GLN A 605 6.09 -33.63 23.98
CA GLN A 605 4.79 -33.02 24.26
C GLN A 605 3.68 -33.91 23.68
N PRO A 606 2.47 -33.91 24.29
CA PRO A 606 1.38 -34.71 23.76
C PRO A 606 0.86 -34.08 22.47
N VAL A 607 0.43 -34.92 21.54
CA VAL A 607 -0.07 -34.52 20.23
C VAL A 607 -1.60 -34.46 20.27
N ILE A 608 -2.20 -33.47 19.63
CA ILE A 608 -3.65 -33.37 19.47
C ILE A 608 -4.08 -34.41 18.42
N THR A 609 -5.01 -35.31 18.75
CA THR A 609 -5.52 -36.33 17.80
C THR A 609 -6.95 -36.09 17.37
N ASP A 610 -7.77 -35.49 18.23
CA ASP A 610 -9.18 -35.25 17.95
C ASP A 610 -9.57 -33.86 18.47
N VAL A 611 -10.35 -33.14 17.67
CA VAL A 611 -10.86 -31.82 17.98
C VAL A 611 -12.37 -31.85 17.82
N THR A 612 -13.09 -31.74 18.93
CA THR A 612 -14.54 -31.48 18.93
C THR A 612 -14.76 -30.02 19.30
N THR A 613 -15.43 -29.24 18.45
CA THR A 613 -15.56 -27.81 18.69
C THR A 613 -16.90 -27.22 18.25
N GLN A 614 -17.38 -26.26 19.03
CA GLN A 614 -18.53 -25.42 18.73
C GLN A 614 -18.07 -23.97 18.61
N ILE A 615 -18.29 -23.38 17.44
CA ILE A 615 -17.92 -22.00 17.12
C ILE A 615 -19.20 -21.19 16.98
N GLU A 616 -19.41 -20.23 17.86
CA GLU A 616 -20.56 -19.32 17.86
C GLU A 616 -20.13 -17.96 17.32
N LEU A 617 -20.52 -17.67 16.08
CA LEU A 617 -20.25 -16.40 15.42
C LEU A 617 -21.33 -15.38 15.79
N HIS A 618 -20.89 -14.16 16.11
CA HIS A 618 -21.74 -12.99 16.34
C HIS A 618 -21.32 -11.83 15.42
N PRO A 619 -21.57 -11.93 14.09
CA PRO A 619 -21.27 -10.89 13.11
C PRO A 619 -21.70 -9.47 13.50
N SER A 620 -22.90 -9.32 14.10
CA SER A 620 -23.42 -8.02 14.54
C SER A 620 -22.65 -7.37 15.70
N GLN A 621 -21.89 -8.18 16.44
CA GLN A 621 -21.12 -7.76 17.62
C GLN A 621 -19.61 -7.79 17.38
N ASN A 622 -19.17 -8.15 16.17
CA ASN A 622 -17.76 -8.33 15.80
C ASN A 622 -17.03 -9.30 16.75
N SER A 623 -17.71 -10.37 17.16
CA SER A 623 -17.21 -11.30 18.17
C SER A 623 -17.51 -12.76 17.84
N TYR A 624 -16.80 -13.66 18.49
CA TYR A 624 -17.13 -15.08 18.51
C TYR A 624 -16.82 -15.70 19.87
N LEU A 625 -17.43 -16.87 20.10
CA LEU A 625 -17.13 -17.76 21.20
C LEU A 625 -16.78 -19.14 20.65
N ILE A 626 -15.70 -19.73 21.14
CA ILE A 626 -15.29 -21.10 20.82
C ILE A 626 -15.40 -21.92 22.10
N SER A 627 -16.09 -23.05 22.02
CA SER A 627 -16.05 -24.11 23.03
C SER A 627 -15.44 -25.34 22.38
N GLY A 628 -14.25 -25.74 22.82
CA GLY A 628 -13.47 -26.82 22.23
C GLY A 628 -13.10 -27.89 23.24
N LYS A 629 -12.91 -29.11 22.72
CA LYS A 629 -12.38 -30.26 23.44
C LYS A 629 -11.34 -30.95 22.58
N TYR A 630 -10.16 -31.16 23.14
CA TYR A 630 -9.12 -31.99 22.54
C TYR A 630 -9.04 -33.37 23.18
N ILE A 631 -8.67 -34.35 22.37
CA ILE A 631 -7.99 -35.56 22.84
C ILE A 631 -6.50 -35.36 22.58
N LEU A 632 -5.72 -35.36 23.66
CA LEU A 632 -4.27 -35.27 23.66
C LEU A 632 -3.73 -36.68 23.86
N LYS A 633 -2.76 -37.10 23.05
CA LYS A 633 -2.13 -38.42 23.15
C LYS A 633 -0.63 -38.31 23.24
N ASN A 634 -0.01 -39.00 24.19
CA ASN A 634 1.43 -39.19 24.18
C ASN A 634 1.78 -40.18 23.07
N GLN A 635 2.25 -39.71 21.92
CA GLN A 635 2.67 -40.58 20.82
C GLN A 635 4.16 -40.93 20.86
N THR A 636 4.86 -40.49 21.90
CA THR A 636 6.30 -40.76 22.08
C THR A 636 6.51 -42.00 22.94
N ASP A 637 7.69 -42.61 22.84
CA ASP A 637 8.10 -43.72 23.71
C ASP A 637 8.61 -43.25 25.09
N LYS A 638 8.56 -41.94 25.37
CA LYS A 638 8.98 -41.34 26.64
C LYS A 638 7.74 -40.91 27.45
N THR A 639 7.84 -40.95 28.77
CA THR A 639 6.81 -40.39 29.65
C THR A 639 6.86 -38.86 29.62
N ILE A 640 5.70 -38.21 29.63
CA ILE A 640 5.60 -36.74 29.66
C ILE A 640 5.26 -36.29 31.07
N ASN A 641 6.16 -35.53 31.69
CA ASN A 641 5.97 -34.99 33.04
C ASN A 641 5.43 -33.56 33.03
N THR A 642 5.71 -32.81 31.96
CA THR A 642 5.37 -31.40 31.88
C THR A 642 4.78 -31.07 30.51
N ILE A 643 3.67 -30.35 30.50
CA ILE A 643 2.97 -29.92 29.29
C ILE A 643 2.99 -28.40 29.25
N LEU A 644 3.45 -27.84 28.14
CA LEU A 644 3.34 -26.41 27.86
C LEU A 644 2.09 -26.16 27.01
N ILE A 645 1.19 -25.31 27.48
CA ILE A 645 -0.03 -24.93 26.74
C ILE A 645 -0.01 -23.43 26.51
N ASN A 646 -0.27 -23.02 25.27
CA ASN A 646 -0.29 -21.62 24.86
C ASN A 646 -1.66 -21.28 24.26
N PHE A 647 -2.27 -20.24 24.80
CA PHE A 647 -3.41 -19.53 24.25
C PHE A 647 -2.91 -18.31 23.49
N HIS A 648 -3.68 -17.87 22.51
CA HIS A 648 -3.36 -16.68 21.74
C HIS A 648 -3.71 -15.42 22.58
N PRO A 649 -2.83 -14.41 22.65
CA PRO A 649 -2.96 -13.28 23.58
C PRO A 649 -4.21 -12.42 23.36
N ASP A 650 -4.71 -12.37 22.12
CA ASP A 650 -5.93 -11.62 21.80
C ASP A 650 -7.24 -12.27 22.28
N LEU A 651 -7.22 -13.51 22.79
CA LEU A 651 -8.43 -14.19 23.27
C LEU A 651 -8.55 -14.18 24.78
N GLU A 652 -9.78 -14.00 25.24
CA GLU A 652 -10.14 -14.16 26.64
C GLU A 652 -10.41 -15.63 26.95
N ILE A 653 -9.73 -16.16 27.98
CA ILE A 653 -9.94 -17.52 28.48
C ILE A 653 -11.11 -17.48 29.46
N GLY A 654 -12.26 -18.03 29.06
CA GLY A 654 -13.40 -18.19 29.95
C GLY A 654 -13.22 -19.38 30.90
N THR A 655 -12.99 -20.58 30.33
CA THR A 655 -12.63 -21.78 31.09
C THR A 655 -11.59 -22.58 30.31
N ALA A 656 -10.64 -23.19 31.00
CA ALA A 656 -9.72 -24.15 30.40
C ALA A 656 -9.28 -25.17 31.44
N VAL A 657 -9.50 -26.45 31.16
CA VAL A 657 -9.21 -27.54 32.09
C VAL A 657 -8.54 -28.70 31.36
N LEU A 658 -7.31 -29.01 31.77
CA LEU A 658 -6.62 -30.24 31.38
C LEU A 658 -7.05 -31.36 32.31
N LYS A 659 -7.59 -32.45 31.77
CA LYS A 659 -8.00 -33.64 32.52
C LYS A 659 -7.18 -34.85 32.08
N THR A 660 -6.51 -35.47 33.04
CA THR A 660 -5.88 -36.78 32.88
C THR A 660 -6.73 -37.83 33.59
N SER A 661 -6.32 -39.10 33.54
CA SER A 661 -6.95 -40.19 34.30
C SER A 661 -6.93 -39.96 35.83
N TYR A 662 -6.04 -39.09 36.33
CA TYR A 662 -5.75 -38.95 37.75
C TYR A 662 -6.02 -37.55 38.31
N GLU A 663 -5.99 -36.52 37.47
CA GLU A 663 -6.12 -35.14 37.93
C GLU A 663 -6.83 -34.24 36.90
N SER A 664 -7.35 -33.12 37.40
CA SER A 664 -7.94 -32.04 36.61
C SER A 664 -7.29 -30.73 37.01
N ILE A 665 -6.70 -30.03 36.05
CA ILE A 665 -5.87 -28.85 36.27
C ILE A 665 -6.49 -27.69 35.50
N GLU A 666 -6.85 -26.62 36.21
CA GLU A 666 -7.40 -25.40 35.64
C GLU A 666 -6.28 -24.51 35.09
N ILE A 667 -6.51 -23.92 33.91
CA ILE A 667 -5.55 -23.07 33.22
C ILE A 667 -6.14 -21.65 33.15
N ARG A 668 -5.39 -20.67 33.65
CA ARG A 668 -5.83 -19.27 33.74
C ARG A 668 -4.95 -18.27 33.01
N HIS A 669 -3.76 -18.69 32.58
CA HIS A 669 -2.79 -17.79 31.94
C HIS A 669 -2.54 -18.19 30.49
N GLU A 670 -2.20 -17.19 29.66
CA GLU A 670 -1.96 -17.36 28.23
C GLU A 670 -0.93 -18.44 27.94
N THR A 671 0.21 -18.43 28.64
CA THR A 671 1.24 -19.48 28.53
C THR A 671 1.37 -20.14 29.89
N THR A 672 0.97 -21.40 29.98
CA THR A 672 0.97 -22.15 31.24
C THR A 672 1.80 -23.42 31.11
N GLU A 673 2.77 -23.55 32.00
CA GLU A 673 3.53 -24.76 32.23
C GLU A 673 2.80 -25.62 33.26
N ILE A 674 2.44 -26.85 32.88
CA ILE A 674 1.70 -27.78 33.73
C ILE A 674 2.59 -28.96 34.06
N GLN A 675 2.98 -29.06 35.33
CA GLN A 675 3.67 -30.23 35.86
C GLN A 675 2.64 -31.27 36.33
N LEU A 676 2.67 -32.45 35.71
CA LEU A 676 1.76 -33.55 36.04
C LEU A 676 2.24 -34.28 37.31
N LYS A 677 1.32 -34.55 38.24
CA LYS A 677 1.60 -35.42 39.40
C LYS A 677 1.81 -36.86 38.96
N HIS A 678 1.05 -37.28 37.95
CA HIS A 678 1.18 -38.57 37.31
C HIS A 678 1.59 -38.38 35.85
N PRO A 679 2.83 -38.76 35.48
CA PRO A 679 3.33 -38.63 34.12
C PRO A 679 2.43 -39.34 33.11
N LEU A 680 2.19 -38.70 31.97
CA LEU A 680 1.43 -39.29 30.88
C LEU A 680 2.30 -40.35 30.20
N ARG A 681 1.91 -41.62 30.34
CA ARG A 681 2.67 -42.76 29.79
C ARG A 681 2.60 -42.80 28.26
N PRO A 682 3.54 -43.46 27.58
CA PRO A 682 3.43 -43.72 26.14
C PRO A 682 2.05 -44.25 25.78
N TYR A 683 1.45 -43.65 24.76
CA TYR A 683 0.11 -43.94 24.22
C TYR A 683 -1.09 -43.62 25.15
N GLU A 684 -0.85 -43.10 26.35
CA GLU A 684 -1.91 -42.63 27.24
C GLU A 684 -2.52 -41.31 26.72
N THR A 685 -3.79 -41.11 27.03
CA THR A 685 -4.58 -39.96 26.57
C THR A 685 -4.95 -39.03 27.72
N ALA A 686 -4.97 -37.74 27.43
CA ALA A 686 -5.56 -36.69 28.26
C ALA A 686 -6.58 -35.90 27.43
N THR A 687 -7.38 -35.07 28.09
CA THR A 687 -8.32 -34.17 27.40
C THR A 687 -8.10 -32.73 27.84
N LEU A 688 -8.26 -31.80 26.90
CA LEU A 688 -8.24 -30.37 27.19
C LEU A 688 -9.60 -29.79 26.79
N ASP A 689 -10.40 -29.41 27.78
CA ASP A 689 -11.67 -28.72 27.56
C ASP A 689 -11.42 -27.22 27.71
N PHE A 690 -11.87 -26.40 26.76
CA PHE A 690 -11.68 -24.95 26.82
C PHE A 690 -12.85 -24.16 26.23
N ARG A 691 -13.02 -22.94 26.74
CA ARG A 691 -13.94 -21.93 26.25
C ARG A 691 -13.21 -20.60 26.15
N ILE A 692 -13.11 -20.08 24.93
CA ILE A 692 -12.38 -18.85 24.62
C ILE A 692 -13.26 -17.91 23.81
N SER A 693 -13.14 -16.60 24.05
CA SER A 693 -13.90 -15.57 23.34
C SER A 693 -12.99 -14.51 22.74
N TYR A 694 -13.46 -13.92 21.66
CA TYR A 694 -12.79 -12.84 20.96
C TYR A 694 -13.80 -11.77 20.56
N GLN A 695 -13.41 -10.51 20.71
CA GLN A 695 -14.14 -9.36 20.20
C GLN A 695 -13.16 -8.26 19.79
N TRP A 696 -13.42 -7.61 18.66
CA TRP A 696 -12.60 -6.49 18.20
C TRP A 696 -13.41 -5.19 18.07
N PHE A 697 -12.69 -4.08 18.13
CA PHE A 697 -13.24 -2.72 18.06
C PHE A 697 -12.52 -1.92 16.98
N ALA A 698 -13.26 -1.09 16.24
CA ALA A 698 -12.73 -0.33 15.10
C ALA A 698 -11.53 0.56 15.45
N VAL A 699 -11.46 1.07 16.69
CA VAL A 699 -10.34 1.90 17.20
C VAL A 699 -9.00 1.18 17.18
N ASN A 700 -8.99 -0.15 17.33
CA ASN A 700 -7.78 -0.98 17.29
C ASN A 700 -7.43 -1.47 15.88
N GLY A 701 -8.38 -1.37 14.93
CA GLY A 701 -8.33 -2.10 13.66
C GLY A 701 -8.82 -3.56 13.82
N HIS A 702 -9.02 -4.23 12.69
CA HIS A 702 -9.31 -5.66 12.63
C HIS A 702 -8.07 -6.39 12.12
N GLU A 703 -7.92 -7.66 12.51
CA GLU A 703 -6.90 -8.54 11.94
C GLU A 703 -7.48 -9.21 10.68
N SER A 704 -6.81 -9.07 9.54
CA SER A 704 -7.36 -9.51 8.24
C SER A 704 -7.70 -11.01 8.19
N PHE A 705 -6.96 -11.87 8.89
CA PHE A 705 -7.23 -13.32 8.96
C PHE A 705 -8.16 -13.73 10.11
N ASN A 706 -8.78 -12.76 10.79
CA ASN A 706 -9.75 -12.96 11.86
C ASN A 706 -10.86 -11.89 11.79
N ALA A 707 -11.37 -11.64 10.59
CA ALA A 707 -12.30 -10.56 10.31
C ALA A 707 -13.75 -11.03 10.55
N ILE A 708 -14.26 -10.82 11.77
CA ILE A 708 -15.68 -11.04 12.11
C ILE A 708 -16.44 -9.74 11.92
N ILE A 709 -17.22 -9.68 10.84
CA ILE A 709 -17.92 -8.50 10.36
C ILE A 709 -19.37 -8.85 10.02
N GLY A 710 -20.22 -7.82 9.96
CA GLY A 710 -21.66 -7.97 9.76
C GLY A 710 -22.10 -8.78 8.53
N ASN A 711 -21.28 -8.89 7.48
CA ASN A 711 -21.51 -9.78 6.33
C ASN A 711 -20.16 -10.07 5.65
N GLY A 712 -19.89 -11.32 5.25
CA GLY A 712 -18.64 -11.69 4.57
C GLY A 712 -17.46 -11.97 5.52
N SER A 713 -17.74 -12.46 6.74
CA SER A 713 -16.72 -12.80 7.74
C SER A 713 -15.82 -13.95 7.28
N PHE A 714 -14.53 -13.89 7.62
CA PHE A 714 -13.59 -14.99 7.42
C PHE A 714 -12.52 -15.04 8.51
N MET A 715 -12.22 -16.25 8.96
CA MET A 715 -11.20 -16.50 9.97
C MET A 715 -10.40 -17.74 9.63
N ARG A 716 -9.06 -17.63 9.69
CA ARG A 716 -8.15 -18.79 9.80
C ARG A 716 -8.23 -19.34 11.23
N ILE A 717 -9.42 -19.82 11.60
CA ILE A 717 -9.84 -19.92 13.00
C ILE A 717 -8.94 -20.85 13.82
N SER A 718 -8.37 -21.90 13.24
CA SER A 718 -7.47 -22.80 13.94
C SER A 718 -6.19 -22.14 14.49
N ARG A 719 -5.80 -20.96 13.99
CA ARG A 719 -4.67 -20.16 14.54
C ARG A 719 -4.95 -19.57 15.92
N TYR A 720 -6.22 -19.49 16.30
CA TYR A 720 -6.71 -18.90 17.55
C TYR A 720 -7.05 -19.95 18.61
N TYR A 721 -6.80 -21.22 18.29
CA TYR A 721 -7.02 -22.35 19.20
C TYR A 721 -5.79 -22.55 20.11
N PRO A 722 -5.95 -23.18 21.29
CA PRO A 722 -4.82 -23.49 22.16
C PRO A 722 -3.84 -24.45 21.47
N VAL A 723 -2.54 -24.16 21.57
CA VAL A 723 -1.45 -24.93 20.98
C VAL A 723 -0.54 -25.52 22.05
N ILE A 724 -0.07 -26.74 21.82
CA ILE A 724 0.76 -27.51 22.76
C ILE A 724 2.23 -27.38 22.38
N GLY A 725 3.10 -27.24 23.38
CA GLY A 725 4.56 -27.16 23.19
C GLY A 725 5.07 -25.76 22.85
N TYR A 726 6.36 -25.67 22.53
CA TYR A 726 7.03 -24.40 22.24
C TYR A 726 6.61 -23.84 20.87
N GLN A 727 6.34 -22.53 20.81
CA GLN A 727 5.86 -21.84 19.61
C GLN A 727 6.97 -20.98 19.00
N LYS A 728 7.54 -21.42 17.88
CA LYS A 728 8.69 -20.77 17.21
C LYS A 728 8.36 -19.42 16.58
N ASP A 729 7.10 -19.23 16.19
CA ASP A 729 6.55 -17.98 15.64
C ASP A 729 6.51 -16.83 16.67
N ARG A 730 6.69 -17.13 17.96
CA ARG A 730 6.82 -16.12 19.04
C ARG A 730 8.26 -15.66 19.27
N GLU A 731 9.25 -16.19 18.54
CA GLU A 731 10.64 -15.75 18.65
C GLU A 731 10.86 -14.37 18.00
N ILE A 732 11.79 -13.60 18.57
CA ILE A 732 12.22 -12.34 17.97
C ILE A 732 12.96 -12.60 16.66
N GLU A 733 12.51 -11.97 15.58
CA GLU A 733 13.16 -12.09 14.26
C GLU A 733 14.35 -11.14 14.09
N ASP A 734 14.28 -9.93 14.68
CA ASP A 734 15.31 -8.91 14.53
C ASP A 734 16.62 -9.31 15.24
N GLU A 735 17.67 -9.54 14.46
CA GLU A 735 18.99 -9.97 14.95
C GLU A 735 19.67 -8.94 15.90
N LYS A 736 19.40 -7.64 15.74
CA LYS A 736 19.91 -6.61 16.63
C LYS A 736 19.25 -6.74 18.00
N VAL A 737 17.93 -6.87 18.03
CA VAL A 737 17.16 -7.08 19.28
C VAL A 737 17.56 -8.40 19.95
N ARG A 738 17.80 -9.47 19.18
CA ARG A 738 18.32 -10.75 19.71
C ARG A 738 19.67 -10.57 20.40
N THR A 739 20.60 -9.89 19.74
CA THR A 739 21.95 -9.63 20.26
C THR A 739 21.91 -8.78 21.53
N GLU A 740 21.15 -7.67 21.51
CA GLU A 740 20.96 -6.79 22.67
C GLU A 740 20.29 -7.52 23.86
N SER A 741 19.40 -8.47 23.56
CA SER A 741 18.69 -9.27 24.56
C SER A 741 19.47 -10.49 25.07
N GLY A 742 20.66 -10.75 24.53
CA GLY A 742 21.49 -11.93 24.87
C GLY A 742 20.90 -13.25 24.36
N LEU A 743 20.06 -13.23 23.33
CA LEU A 743 19.50 -14.41 22.68
C LEU A 743 20.49 -14.97 21.66
N LYS A 744 20.45 -16.29 21.45
CA LYS A 744 21.25 -16.95 20.38
C LYS A 744 20.71 -16.51 19.02
N LYS A 745 21.52 -16.65 17.96
CA LYS A 745 21.02 -16.49 16.59
C LYS A 745 19.85 -17.45 16.32
N LYS A 746 18.88 -16.99 15.53
CA LYS A 746 17.74 -17.84 15.15
C LYS A 746 18.27 -19.07 14.39
N MET A 747 17.69 -20.24 14.67
CA MET A 747 18.09 -21.46 13.98
C MET A 747 17.61 -21.37 12.53
N THR A 748 18.50 -21.61 11.57
CA THR A 748 18.13 -21.66 10.16
C THR A 748 17.28 -22.91 9.88
N LEU A 749 16.47 -22.85 8.83
CA LEU A 749 15.73 -24.03 8.38
C LEU A 749 16.67 -25.22 8.16
N LYS A 750 16.16 -26.43 8.43
CA LYS A 750 16.90 -27.66 8.14
C LYS A 750 17.22 -27.73 6.64
N LYS A 751 18.36 -28.32 6.30
CA LYS A 751 18.72 -28.61 4.91
C LYS A 751 17.83 -29.72 4.32
N PRO A 752 17.65 -29.79 2.99
CA PRO A 752 16.84 -30.84 2.37
C PRO A 752 17.31 -32.25 2.72
N GLU A 753 18.63 -32.45 2.86
CA GLU A 753 19.26 -33.75 3.13
C GLU A 753 19.25 -34.16 4.62
N ALA A 754 18.64 -33.38 5.50
CA ALA A 754 18.48 -33.76 6.89
C ALA A 754 17.68 -35.08 7.04
N PRO A 755 17.84 -35.84 8.14
CA PRO A 755 17.12 -37.10 8.33
C PRO A 755 15.61 -37.00 8.14
N GLU A 756 14.97 -38.07 7.68
CA GLU A 756 13.52 -38.14 7.50
C GLU A 756 12.78 -37.94 8.83
N VAL A 757 11.60 -37.34 8.76
CA VAL A 757 10.73 -37.05 9.91
C VAL A 757 9.42 -37.83 9.76
N PHE A 758 9.02 -38.52 10.83
CA PHE A 758 7.77 -39.25 10.93
C PHE A 758 7.02 -38.76 12.16
N GLU A 759 5.95 -38.00 11.95
CA GLU A 759 5.17 -37.40 13.04
C GLU A 759 3.67 -37.62 12.78
N LYS A 760 2.97 -38.06 13.83
CA LYS A 760 1.56 -38.42 13.77
C LYS A 760 0.67 -37.28 14.32
N ASP A 761 0.77 -36.09 13.70
CA ASP A 761 0.14 -34.82 14.11
C ASP A 761 -1.14 -34.40 13.36
N PHE A 762 -1.84 -35.32 12.69
CA PHE A 762 -3.12 -35.07 12.04
C PHE A 762 -4.25 -35.28 13.05
N ILE A 763 -5.33 -34.52 12.85
CA ILE A 763 -6.52 -34.54 13.69
C ILE A 763 -7.73 -35.11 12.97
N ASN A 764 -8.65 -35.66 13.76
CA ASN A 764 -10.06 -35.77 13.37
C ASN A 764 -10.81 -34.54 13.88
N LEU A 765 -11.46 -33.82 12.97
CA LEU A 765 -12.21 -32.61 13.24
C LEU A 765 -13.71 -32.90 13.23
N ASP A 766 -14.37 -32.60 14.35
CA ASP A 766 -15.83 -32.55 14.50
C ASP A 766 -16.21 -31.12 14.92
N MET A 767 -16.76 -30.35 13.97
CA MET A 767 -16.94 -28.91 14.12
C MET A 767 -18.38 -28.49 13.89
N THR A 768 -19.00 -27.86 14.87
CA THR A 768 -20.30 -27.20 14.74
C THR A 768 -20.12 -25.69 14.69
N VAL A 769 -20.49 -25.05 13.59
CA VAL A 769 -20.46 -23.59 13.45
C VAL A 769 -21.88 -23.05 13.52
N SER A 770 -22.10 -22.04 14.36
CA SER A 770 -23.38 -21.31 14.40
C SER A 770 -23.20 -19.84 14.05
N THR A 771 -24.18 -19.27 13.38
CA THR A 771 -24.21 -17.86 12.99
C THR A 771 -25.62 -17.29 13.08
N GLU A 772 -25.73 -15.97 12.92
CA GLU A 772 -26.99 -15.22 12.95
C GLU A 772 -27.94 -15.63 11.82
N GLU A 773 -29.24 -15.42 12.05
CA GLU A 773 -30.26 -15.68 11.05
C GLU A 773 -30.01 -14.92 9.74
N GLY A 774 -30.29 -15.56 8.60
CA GLY A 774 -30.05 -15.02 7.27
C GLY A 774 -28.63 -15.20 6.73
N GLN A 775 -27.66 -15.61 7.55
CA GLN A 775 -26.32 -16.01 7.08
C GLN A 775 -26.17 -17.53 6.95
N ALA A 776 -25.19 -17.97 6.18
CA ALA A 776 -24.72 -19.34 6.15
C ALA A 776 -23.23 -19.39 6.48
N ALA A 777 -22.85 -20.39 7.29
CA ALA A 777 -21.47 -20.57 7.71
C ALA A 777 -20.82 -21.71 6.92
N ILE A 778 -19.69 -21.44 6.27
CA ILE A 778 -18.92 -22.43 5.51
C ILE A 778 -17.68 -22.79 6.32
N GLY A 779 -17.52 -24.09 6.61
CA GLY A 779 -16.44 -24.64 7.42
C GLY A 779 -15.54 -25.59 6.65
N THR A 780 -14.51 -26.08 7.32
CA THR A 780 -13.61 -27.15 6.83
C THR A 780 -14.22 -28.52 7.07
N GLY A 781 -14.16 -29.40 6.06
CA GLY A 781 -14.73 -30.75 6.09
C GLY A 781 -16.07 -30.88 5.35
N ASP A 782 -16.60 -32.11 5.34
CA ASP A 782 -17.88 -32.40 4.70
C ASP A 782 -19.05 -31.95 5.60
N LEU A 783 -20.03 -31.26 5.03
CA LEU A 783 -21.25 -30.86 5.75
C LEU A 783 -22.13 -32.08 6.02
N ILE A 784 -22.33 -32.40 7.30
CA ILE A 784 -23.14 -33.53 7.76
C ILE A 784 -24.58 -33.11 7.96
N GLN A 785 -24.80 -31.98 8.64
CA GLN A 785 -26.13 -31.52 8.98
C GLN A 785 -26.19 -29.99 9.05
N GLN A 786 -27.33 -29.43 8.63
CA GLN A 786 -27.68 -28.03 8.83
C GLN A 786 -29.07 -27.93 9.48
N TYR A 787 -29.21 -27.09 10.51
CA TYR A 787 -30.49 -26.87 11.19
C TYR A 787 -30.59 -25.45 11.79
N GLY A 788 -31.81 -25.00 12.05
CA GLY A 788 -32.07 -23.73 12.74
C GLY A 788 -32.55 -23.97 14.18
N ARG A 789 -32.17 -23.09 15.11
CA ARG A 789 -32.67 -23.10 16.50
C ARG A 789 -32.72 -21.68 17.04
N GLY A 790 -33.94 -21.17 17.28
CA GLY A 790 -34.14 -19.76 17.60
C GLY A 790 -33.64 -18.87 16.45
N ASP A 791 -32.99 -17.77 16.78
CA ASP A 791 -32.48 -16.79 15.80
C ASP A 791 -31.09 -17.15 15.24
N ARG A 792 -30.73 -18.44 15.28
CA ARG A 792 -29.40 -18.95 14.87
C ARG A 792 -29.50 -20.16 13.95
N LYS A 793 -28.57 -20.25 13.00
CA LYS A 793 -28.36 -21.42 12.15
C LYS A 793 -27.10 -22.16 12.57
N PHE A 794 -27.14 -23.48 12.49
CA PHE A 794 -26.08 -24.40 12.89
C PHE A 794 -25.67 -25.26 11.70
N PHE A 795 -24.36 -25.47 11.55
CA PHE A 795 -23.73 -26.22 10.46
C PHE A 795 -22.71 -27.18 11.07
N HIS A 796 -22.95 -28.47 10.94
CA HIS A 796 -22.08 -29.52 11.48
C HIS A 796 -21.20 -30.10 10.37
N TYR A 797 -19.90 -29.94 10.53
CA TYR A 797 -18.86 -30.37 9.60
C TYR A 797 -17.98 -31.46 10.23
N LYS A 798 -17.54 -32.41 9.40
CA LYS A 798 -16.59 -33.45 9.82
C LYS A 798 -15.47 -33.65 8.80
N ALA A 799 -14.25 -33.81 9.28
CA ALA A 799 -13.10 -34.21 8.47
C ALA A 799 -12.18 -35.13 9.27
N ASP A 800 -11.82 -36.27 8.70
CA ASP A 800 -10.94 -37.24 9.36
C ASP A 800 -9.52 -37.14 8.79
N ASN A 801 -8.51 -37.31 9.65
CA ASN A 801 -7.09 -37.32 9.30
C ASN A 801 -6.65 -36.12 8.44
N ILE A 802 -6.81 -34.91 8.98
CA ILE A 802 -6.37 -33.64 8.35
C ILE A 802 -5.28 -32.95 9.18
N PRO A 803 -4.44 -32.09 8.60
CA PRO A 803 -3.56 -31.21 9.38
C PRO A 803 -4.37 -30.36 10.38
N PHE A 804 -3.72 -29.85 11.44
CA PHE A 804 -4.33 -28.88 12.39
C PHE A 804 -4.55 -27.50 11.74
N ARG A 805 -5.41 -27.48 10.71
CA ARG A 805 -5.63 -26.34 9.82
C ARG A 805 -7.08 -26.36 9.36
N PHE A 806 -7.87 -25.46 9.92
CA PHE A 806 -9.27 -25.28 9.55
C PHE A 806 -9.67 -23.81 9.64
N ALA A 807 -10.59 -23.42 8.78
CA ALA A 807 -11.11 -22.07 8.66
C ALA A 807 -12.63 -22.08 8.56
N VAL A 808 -13.22 -20.92 8.84
CA VAL A 808 -14.65 -20.68 8.75
C VAL A 808 -14.92 -19.34 8.08
N SER A 809 -16.02 -19.26 7.34
CA SER A 809 -16.60 -18.01 6.84
C SER A 809 -18.08 -17.92 7.20
N SER A 810 -18.63 -16.71 7.20
CA SER A 810 -20.06 -16.47 7.40
C SER A 810 -20.54 -15.25 6.62
N ALA A 811 -21.54 -15.46 5.76
CA ALA A 811 -22.12 -14.37 4.98
C ALA A 811 -23.56 -14.69 4.52
N LYS A 812 -24.20 -13.69 3.94
CA LYS A 812 -25.47 -13.82 3.21
C LYS A 812 -25.19 -14.32 1.79
N TYR A 813 -25.01 -15.63 1.66
CA TYR A 813 -24.65 -16.26 0.38
C TYR A 813 -25.88 -16.55 -0.51
N LYS A 814 -25.69 -16.38 -1.81
CA LYS A 814 -26.35 -17.21 -2.82
C LYS A 814 -25.52 -18.47 -3.01
N GLN A 815 -26.18 -19.57 -3.37
CA GLN A 815 -25.53 -20.87 -3.54
C GLN A 815 -25.89 -21.47 -4.89
N LYS A 816 -24.88 -21.96 -5.62
CA LYS A 816 -25.06 -22.84 -6.77
C LYS A 816 -24.44 -24.19 -6.46
N SER A 817 -25.16 -25.27 -6.77
CA SER A 817 -24.73 -26.64 -6.46
C SER A 817 -24.83 -27.56 -7.67
N VAL A 818 -23.81 -28.39 -7.88
CA VAL A 818 -23.76 -29.40 -8.94
C VAL A 818 -23.16 -30.69 -8.39
N ASN A 819 -23.72 -31.85 -8.73
CA ASN A 819 -23.08 -33.13 -8.46
C ASN A 819 -22.27 -33.56 -9.68
N TYR A 820 -20.98 -33.85 -9.49
CA TYR A 820 -20.09 -34.31 -10.54
C TYR A 820 -19.35 -35.58 -10.11
N LYS A 821 -19.61 -36.70 -10.80
CA LYS A 821 -19.00 -38.01 -10.53
C LYS A 821 -19.11 -38.47 -9.05
N GLY A 822 -20.22 -38.11 -8.40
CA GLY A 822 -20.49 -38.48 -7.00
C GLY A 822 -19.88 -37.53 -5.97
N ILE A 823 -19.28 -36.41 -6.41
CA ILE A 823 -18.77 -35.33 -5.55
C ILE A 823 -19.72 -34.14 -5.67
N ALA A 824 -20.22 -33.63 -4.54
CA ALA A 824 -21.07 -32.44 -4.54
C ALA A 824 -20.22 -31.17 -4.54
N ILE A 825 -20.39 -30.34 -5.55
CA ILE A 825 -19.71 -29.05 -5.72
C ILE A 825 -20.70 -27.95 -5.29
N HIS A 826 -20.27 -27.09 -4.37
CA HIS A 826 -21.02 -25.94 -3.87
C HIS A 826 -20.21 -24.67 -4.09
N VAL A 827 -20.84 -23.65 -4.68
CA VAL A 827 -20.25 -22.31 -4.81
C VAL A 827 -21.14 -21.31 -4.10
N PHE A 828 -20.58 -20.64 -3.09
CA PHE A 828 -21.21 -19.64 -2.25
C PHE A 828 -20.65 -18.26 -2.62
N TYR A 829 -21.53 -17.36 -3.03
CA TYR A 829 -21.15 -16.05 -3.59
C TYR A 829 -22.13 -14.96 -3.15
N HIS A 830 -21.68 -13.71 -3.25
CA HIS A 830 -22.48 -12.52 -3.02
C HIS A 830 -23.54 -12.38 -4.13
N GLU A 831 -24.74 -11.88 -3.81
CA GLU A 831 -25.84 -11.81 -4.78
C GLU A 831 -25.52 -11.03 -6.05
N LYS A 832 -24.63 -10.03 -5.96
CA LYS A 832 -24.19 -9.23 -7.10
C LYS A 832 -23.12 -9.91 -7.95
N HIS A 833 -22.46 -10.97 -7.45
CA HIS A 833 -21.22 -11.52 -8.02
C HIS A 833 -21.44 -12.88 -8.72
N ALA A 834 -22.50 -12.99 -9.51
CA ALA A 834 -22.86 -14.22 -10.20
C ALA A 834 -22.05 -14.47 -11.49
N GLU A 835 -21.28 -13.48 -11.96
CA GLU A 835 -20.70 -13.41 -13.30
C GLU A 835 -19.81 -14.61 -13.62
N ASN A 836 -19.02 -15.04 -12.63
CA ASN A 836 -17.93 -15.99 -12.81
C ASN A 836 -18.22 -17.39 -12.22
N VAL A 837 -19.37 -17.57 -11.58
CA VAL A 837 -19.73 -18.79 -10.85
C VAL A 837 -19.76 -20.02 -11.76
N ASP A 838 -20.29 -19.87 -12.98
CA ASP A 838 -20.46 -21.00 -13.90
C ASP A 838 -19.15 -21.46 -14.50
N HIS A 839 -18.28 -20.50 -14.83
CA HIS A 839 -16.92 -20.78 -15.30
C HIS A 839 -16.08 -21.44 -14.19
N LEU A 840 -16.23 -20.99 -12.94
CA LEU A 840 -15.59 -21.61 -11.78
C LEU A 840 -16.02 -23.08 -11.60
N ILE A 841 -17.33 -23.37 -11.69
CA ILE A 841 -17.83 -24.75 -11.59
C ILE A 841 -17.26 -25.63 -12.69
N GLU A 842 -17.20 -25.14 -13.93
CA GLU A 842 -16.64 -25.92 -15.04
C GLU A 842 -15.14 -26.18 -14.83
N ASN A 843 -14.41 -25.17 -14.33
CA ASN A 843 -13.00 -25.35 -14.00
C ASN A 843 -12.75 -26.40 -12.91
N ILE A 844 -13.59 -26.43 -11.88
CA ILE A 844 -13.54 -27.45 -10.81
C ILE A 844 -13.69 -28.84 -11.42
N LYS A 845 -14.63 -29.05 -12.36
CA LYS A 845 -14.82 -30.35 -13.03
C LYS A 845 -13.58 -30.77 -13.82
N ILE A 846 -13.00 -29.86 -14.60
CA ILE A 846 -11.80 -30.12 -15.41
C ILE A 846 -10.61 -30.47 -14.51
N THR A 847 -10.44 -29.73 -13.41
CA THR A 847 -9.40 -29.96 -12.41
C THR A 847 -9.57 -31.31 -11.73
N LEU A 848 -10.78 -31.65 -11.30
CA LEU A 848 -11.08 -32.97 -10.73
C LEU A 848 -10.75 -34.10 -11.69
N ASP A 849 -11.13 -33.97 -12.96
CA ASP A 849 -10.85 -34.99 -13.97
C ASP A 849 -9.36 -35.19 -14.17
N TYR A 850 -8.60 -34.11 -14.30
CA TYR A 850 -7.15 -34.19 -14.50
C TYR A 850 -6.44 -34.75 -13.27
N CYS A 851 -6.71 -34.22 -12.07
CA CYS A 851 -6.05 -34.65 -10.84
C CYS A 851 -6.43 -36.08 -10.45
N THR A 852 -7.71 -36.46 -10.61
CA THR A 852 -8.15 -37.84 -10.33
C THR A 852 -7.53 -38.84 -11.29
N LEU A 853 -7.46 -38.48 -12.59
CA LEU A 853 -6.83 -39.33 -13.60
C LEU A 853 -5.34 -39.51 -13.34
N ASN A 854 -4.62 -38.45 -12.94
CA ASN A 854 -3.16 -38.43 -12.89
C ASN A 854 -2.58 -38.74 -11.50
N PHE A 855 -3.17 -38.24 -10.42
CA PHE A 855 -2.57 -38.21 -9.09
C PHE A 855 -3.26 -39.13 -8.07
N GLY A 856 -4.55 -39.40 -8.24
CA GLY A 856 -5.31 -40.31 -7.38
C GLY A 856 -6.66 -39.72 -6.96
N LYS A 857 -7.48 -40.53 -6.27
CA LYS A 857 -8.86 -40.17 -5.91
C LYS A 857 -8.91 -38.92 -5.02
N TYR A 858 -9.93 -38.08 -5.24
CA TYR A 858 -10.26 -36.98 -4.34
C TYR A 858 -10.68 -37.50 -2.95
N PRO A 859 -10.11 -36.98 -1.84
CA PRO A 859 -10.30 -37.54 -0.50
C PRO A 859 -11.64 -37.20 0.19
N PHE A 860 -12.38 -36.19 -0.28
CA PHE A 860 -13.62 -35.71 0.37
C PHE A 860 -14.87 -35.98 -0.47
N LYS A 861 -16.07 -35.79 0.12
CA LYS A 861 -17.36 -35.95 -0.58
C LYS A 861 -17.86 -34.65 -1.20
N THR A 862 -17.43 -33.51 -0.65
CA THR A 862 -17.84 -32.20 -1.13
C THR A 862 -16.65 -31.33 -1.54
N ILE A 863 -16.93 -30.32 -2.37
CA ILE A 863 -16.01 -29.23 -2.70
C ILE A 863 -16.80 -27.94 -2.56
N SER A 864 -16.40 -27.09 -1.62
CA SER A 864 -17.04 -25.80 -1.39
C SER A 864 -16.10 -24.67 -1.77
N PHE A 865 -16.53 -23.77 -2.66
CA PHE A 865 -15.86 -22.49 -2.86
C PHE A 865 -16.73 -21.40 -2.23
N ALA A 866 -16.14 -20.58 -1.36
CA ALA A 866 -16.83 -19.51 -0.66
C ALA A 866 -16.14 -18.17 -0.90
N GLU A 867 -16.89 -17.23 -1.42
CA GLU A 867 -16.49 -15.84 -1.52
C GLU A 867 -16.42 -15.18 -0.13
N ILE A 868 -15.42 -14.34 0.12
CA ILE A 868 -15.26 -13.61 1.39
C ILE A 868 -15.04 -12.12 1.15
N SER A 869 -15.30 -11.29 2.17
CA SER A 869 -15.14 -9.83 2.06
C SER A 869 -13.69 -9.39 1.85
N SER A 870 -13.50 -8.27 1.15
CA SER A 870 -12.21 -7.56 1.00
C SER A 870 -11.61 -7.01 2.31
N TYR A 871 -12.29 -7.17 3.45
CA TYR A 871 -11.70 -6.98 4.78
C TYR A 871 -10.61 -8.03 5.05
N THR A 872 -10.73 -9.21 4.45
CA THR A 872 -9.68 -10.21 4.48
C THR A 872 -8.66 -9.93 3.37
N LYS A 873 -7.45 -9.54 3.77
CA LYS A 873 -6.31 -9.29 2.89
C LYS A 873 -5.16 -10.26 3.21
N GLY A 874 -4.31 -10.49 2.21
CA GLY A 874 -3.04 -11.24 2.36
C GLY A 874 -2.96 -12.56 1.59
N PHE A 875 -3.99 -12.94 0.83
CA PHE A 875 -3.96 -14.05 -0.13
C PHE A 875 -4.96 -13.80 -1.27
N ALA A 876 -4.74 -14.44 -2.42
CA ALA A 876 -5.70 -14.43 -3.54
C ALA A 876 -6.79 -15.50 -3.36
N ALA A 877 -6.40 -16.66 -2.84
CA ALA A 877 -7.29 -17.70 -2.37
C ALA A 877 -6.58 -18.56 -1.31
N THR A 878 -7.33 -19.40 -0.61
CA THR A 878 -6.74 -20.38 0.31
C THR A 878 -7.58 -21.64 0.38
N ALA A 879 -6.95 -22.77 0.10
CA ALA A 879 -7.57 -24.08 0.23
C ALA A 879 -7.45 -24.68 1.65
N TYR A 880 -8.50 -25.40 2.04
CA TYR A 880 -8.66 -26.20 3.25
C TYR A 880 -9.36 -27.52 2.85
N PRO A 881 -9.31 -28.57 3.69
CA PRO A 881 -10.08 -29.79 3.48
C PRO A 881 -11.56 -29.50 3.13
N SER A 882 -12.00 -29.92 1.94
CA SER A 882 -13.37 -29.72 1.40
C SER A 882 -13.81 -28.25 1.14
N ALA A 883 -12.99 -27.24 1.44
CA ALA A 883 -13.37 -25.82 1.34
C ALA A 883 -12.25 -24.90 0.83
N VAL A 884 -12.57 -23.99 -0.08
CA VAL A 884 -11.67 -22.96 -0.63
C VAL A 884 -12.31 -21.58 -0.43
N PHE A 885 -11.54 -20.64 0.13
CA PHE A 885 -12.02 -19.28 0.39
C PHE A 885 -11.30 -18.27 -0.50
N MET A 886 -12.04 -17.34 -1.09
CA MET A 886 -11.48 -16.34 -2.04
C MET A 886 -12.07 -14.95 -1.80
N PRO A 887 -11.27 -13.89 -1.68
CA PRO A 887 -11.78 -12.53 -1.58
C PRO A 887 -12.61 -12.13 -2.81
N GLU A 888 -13.62 -11.29 -2.58
CA GLU A 888 -14.59 -10.82 -3.58
C GLU A 888 -13.93 -10.21 -4.83
N ASP A 889 -12.82 -9.50 -4.65
CA ASP A 889 -12.14 -8.71 -5.67
C ASP A 889 -11.08 -9.50 -6.49
N MET A 890 -11.00 -10.82 -6.31
CA MET A 890 -10.00 -11.68 -6.97
C MET A 890 -10.56 -12.62 -8.04
N VAL A 891 -11.72 -13.24 -7.79
CA VAL A 891 -12.32 -14.24 -8.71
C VAL A 891 -13.77 -13.93 -9.01
N PHE A 892 -14.57 -13.72 -7.97
CA PHE A 892 -16.02 -13.57 -8.12
C PHE A 892 -16.37 -12.28 -8.84
N HIS A 893 -15.84 -11.13 -8.39
CA HIS A 893 -16.07 -9.83 -9.01
C HIS A 893 -14.87 -9.34 -9.85
N ALA A 894 -14.36 -10.20 -10.72
CA ALA A 894 -13.29 -9.88 -11.67
C ALA A 894 -13.80 -9.90 -13.12
N ASN A 895 -13.34 -8.96 -13.96
CA ASN A 895 -13.69 -8.90 -15.37
C ASN A 895 -12.76 -9.78 -16.21
N ILE A 896 -13.06 -11.08 -16.25
CA ILE A 896 -12.30 -12.07 -17.02
C ILE A 896 -12.53 -12.01 -18.54
N HIS A 897 -13.49 -11.20 -18.99
CA HIS A 897 -13.83 -11.07 -20.41
C HIS A 897 -13.04 -9.96 -21.12
N ALA A 898 -12.40 -9.06 -20.37
CA ALA A 898 -11.62 -7.95 -20.91
C ALA A 898 -10.39 -8.43 -21.70
N ASP A 899 -9.68 -9.43 -21.16
CA ASP A 899 -8.58 -10.10 -21.87
C ASP A 899 -8.84 -11.61 -21.93
N LYS A 900 -9.38 -12.08 -23.07
CA LYS A 900 -9.63 -13.50 -23.33
C LYS A 900 -8.37 -14.37 -23.31
N LYS A 901 -7.17 -13.77 -23.26
CA LYS A 901 -5.90 -14.51 -23.10
C LYS A 901 -5.61 -14.87 -21.64
N GLN A 902 -6.35 -14.30 -20.68
CA GLN A 902 -6.15 -14.49 -19.24
C GLN A 902 -7.33 -15.28 -18.64
N ASP A 903 -7.19 -16.59 -18.52
CA ASP A 903 -8.16 -17.43 -17.81
C ASP A 903 -7.76 -17.58 -16.33
N VAL A 904 -7.84 -16.47 -15.60
CA VAL A 904 -7.38 -16.38 -14.21
C VAL A 904 -8.19 -17.30 -13.28
N ILE A 905 -9.45 -17.57 -13.62
CA ILE A 905 -10.25 -18.53 -12.85
C ILE A 905 -9.66 -19.92 -12.96
N ASN A 906 -9.24 -20.34 -14.16
CA ASN A 906 -8.54 -21.60 -14.30
C ASN A 906 -7.22 -21.62 -13.55
N GLU A 907 -6.48 -20.52 -13.60
CA GLU A 907 -5.21 -20.43 -12.89
C GLU A 907 -5.40 -20.56 -11.38
N LEU A 908 -6.26 -19.73 -10.80
CA LEU A 908 -6.42 -19.68 -9.35
C LEU A 908 -7.27 -20.85 -8.82
N ALA A 909 -8.40 -21.20 -9.42
CA ALA A 909 -9.23 -22.28 -8.91
C ALA A 909 -8.58 -23.65 -9.09
N GLY A 910 -7.91 -23.88 -10.23
CA GLY A 910 -7.16 -25.11 -10.51
C GLY A 910 -5.96 -25.27 -9.58
N HIS A 911 -5.19 -24.20 -9.38
CA HIS A 911 -4.07 -24.15 -8.42
C HIS A 911 -4.55 -24.49 -7.01
N GLU A 912 -5.57 -23.78 -6.51
CA GLU A 912 -6.05 -23.95 -5.13
C GLU A 912 -6.65 -25.33 -4.88
N LEU A 913 -7.45 -25.85 -5.81
CA LEU A 913 -8.01 -27.19 -5.68
C LEU A 913 -6.92 -28.27 -5.75
N SER A 914 -5.82 -28.03 -6.49
CA SER A 914 -4.70 -28.97 -6.56
C SER A 914 -3.96 -29.14 -5.23
N HIS A 915 -3.99 -28.15 -4.33
CA HIS A 915 -3.40 -28.27 -2.99
C HIS A 915 -4.01 -29.40 -2.15
N LEU A 916 -5.18 -29.93 -2.54
CA LEU A 916 -5.78 -31.10 -1.88
C LEU A 916 -4.95 -32.38 -2.15
N TRP A 917 -4.18 -32.42 -3.23
CA TRP A 917 -3.12 -33.41 -3.44
C TRP A 917 -1.78 -32.89 -2.91
N TRP A 918 -1.50 -31.59 -3.08
CA TRP A 918 -0.24 -30.94 -2.70
C TRP A 918 -0.34 -30.19 -1.35
N GLY A 919 -0.14 -30.90 -0.25
CA GLY A 919 0.09 -30.32 1.10
C GLY A 919 -1.12 -30.24 2.03
N ASN A 920 -2.33 -29.91 1.55
CA ASN A 920 -3.46 -29.64 2.46
C ASN A 920 -4.22 -30.89 2.93
N SER A 921 -3.91 -32.08 2.39
CA SER A 921 -4.61 -33.33 2.79
C SER A 921 -3.77 -34.59 2.63
N GLN A 922 -3.23 -34.89 1.43
CA GLN A 922 -2.60 -36.20 1.19
C GLN A 922 -1.15 -36.34 1.68
N ILE A 923 -0.41 -35.23 1.70
CA ILE A 923 0.96 -35.14 2.18
C ILE A 923 1.08 -33.96 3.15
N ASN A 924 2.06 -34.00 4.06
CA ASN A 924 2.39 -32.88 4.93
C ASN A 924 3.91 -32.69 4.91
N PRO A 925 4.46 -31.79 4.07
CA PRO A 925 5.90 -31.55 3.97
C PRO A 925 6.56 -31.25 5.32
N ASP A 926 7.81 -31.69 5.50
CA ASP A 926 8.60 -31.27 6.66
C ASP A 926 8.99 -29.78 6.55
N ASP A 927 9.01 -29.07 7.68
CA ASP A 927 9.38 -27.65 7.72
C ASP A 927 10.90 -27.46 7.58
N ARG A 928 11.35 -27.42 6.32
CA ARG A 928 12.75 -27.32 5.91
C ARG A 928 12.90 -26.64 4.56
N GLU A 929 14.13 -26.30 4.17
CA GLU A 929 14.43 -25.81 2.82
C GLU A 929 13.85 -26.78 1.76
N GLY A 930 13.15 -26.23 0.76
CA GLY A 930 12.52 -27.02 -0.31
C GLY A 930 11.11 -27.52 -0.02
N SER A 931 10.57 -27.33 1.18
CA SER A 931 9.19 -27.74 1.52
C SER A 931 8.14 -27.10 0.60
N VAL A 932 8.33 -25.82 0.28
CA VAL A 932 7.44 -25.01 -0.58
C VAL A 932 7.44 -25.50 -2.04
N MET A 933 8.49 -26.20 -2.49
CA MET A 933 8.48 -26.87 -3.79
C MET A 933 7.37 -27.93 -3.87
N LEU A 934 7.10 -28.63 -2.75
CA LEU A 934 6.10 -29.70 -2.72
C LEU A 934 4.66 -29.18 -2.69
N THR A 935 4.46 -27.91 -2.34
CA THR A 935 3.14 -27.27 -2.31
C THR A 935 2.93 -26.38 -3.53
N GLU A 936 3.73 -25.32 -3.69
CA GLU A 936 3.49 -24.27 -4.69
C GLU A 936 4.00 -24.66 -6.08
N THR A 937 5.20 -25.24 -6.18
CA THR A 937 5.73 -25.64 -7.51
C THR A 937 4.87 -26.72 -8.16
N LEU A 938 4.38 -27.69 -7.37
CA LEU A 938 3.50 -28.75 -7.89
C LEU A 938 2.10 -28.25 -8.23
N ALA A 939 1.55 -27.32 -7.44
CA ALA A 939 0.29 -26.66 -7.76
C ALA A 939 0.40 -25.84 -9.05
N MET A 940 1.47 -25.05 -9.21
CA MET A 940 1.76 -24.32 -10.45
C MET A 940 1.97 -25.25 -11.66
N TYR A 941 2.61 -26.41 -11.49
CA TYR A 941 2.70 -27.39 -12.57
C TYR A 941 1.32 -27.89 -12.98
N THR A 942 0.47 -28.20 -12.00
CA THR A 942 -0.90 -28.66 -12.23
C THR A 942 -1.70 -27.59 -12.97
N GLU A 943 -1.60 -26.34 -12.54
CA GLU A 943 -2.18 -25.16 -13.18
C GLU A 943 -1.80 -25.10 -14.67
N MET A 944 -0.51 -25.22 -14.99
CA MET A 944 -0.02 -25.16 -16.37
C MET A 944 -0.54 -26.32 -17.23
N MET A 945 -0.70 -27.53 -16.67
CA MET A 945 -1.25 -28.66 -17.41
C MET A 945 -2.75 -28.52 -17.66
N LEU A 946 -3.50 -27.95 -16.70
CA LEU A 946 -4.91 -27.59 -16.89
C LEU A 946 -5.06 -26.51 -17.96
N TYR A 947 -4.23 -25.47 -17.90
CA TYR A 947 -4.19 -24.41 -18.88
C TYR A 947 -3.87 -24.95 -20.29
N LYS A 948 -2.90 -25.86 -20.41
CA LYS A 948 -2.60 -26.57 -21.66
C LYS A 948 -3.79 -27.37 -22.19
N LYS A 949 -4.54 -28.06 -21.32
CA LYS A 949 -5.71 -28.85 -21.70
C LYS A 949 -6.84 -27.99 -22.24
N MET A 950 -7.03 -26.79 -21.69
CA MET A 950 -8.09 -25.86 -22.07
C MET A 950 -7.73 -25.03 -23.31
N HIS A 951 -6.50 -24.50 -23.35
CA HIS A 951 -6.09 -23.47 -24.32
C HIS A 951 -5.01 -23.94 -25.31
N GLY A 952 -4.50 -25.16 -25.14
CA GLY A 952 -3.46 -25.75 -25.99
C GLY A 952 -2.03 -25.40 -25.54
N THR A 953 -1.07 -26.12 -26.12
CA THR A 953 0.36 -26.02 -25.75
C THR A 953 0.95 -24.64 -26.05
N GLU A 954 0.58 -24.02 -27.17
CA GLU A 954 1.11 -22.71 -27.57
C GLU A 954 0.78 -21.63 -26.52
N LYS A 955 -0.48 -21.59 -26.09
CA LYS A 955 -0.95 -20.66 -25.05
C LYS A 955 -0.31 -20.92 -23.69
N MET A 956 -0.17 -22.19 -23.29
CA MET A 956 0.59 -22.52 -22.07
C MET A 956 2.04 -22.01 -22.16
N MET A 957 2.70 -22.12 -23.32
CA MET A 957 4.07 -21.63 -23.49
C MET A 957 4.17 -20.10 -23.47
N GLU A 958 3.15 -19.37 -23.94
CA GLU A 958 3.04 -17.92 -23.72
C GLU A 958 3.02 -17.60 -22.22
N ARG A 959 2.25 -18.35 -21.42
CA ARG A 959 2.17 -18.15 -19.95
C ARG A 959 3.48 -18.49 -19.25
N ILE A 960 4.16 -19.55 -19.66
CA ILE A 960 5.49 -19.91 -19.16
C ILE A 960 6.53 -18.82 -19.44
N LYS A 961 6.43 -18.10 -20.56
CA LYS A 961 7.29 -16.94 -20.81
C LYS A 961 7.03 -15.82 -19.80
N VAL A 962 5.78 -15.57 -19.41
CA VAL A 962 5.43 -14.61 -18.36
C VAL A 962 6.06 -15.00 -17.02
N HIS A 963 5.94 -16.27 -16.60
CA HIS A 963 6.60 -16.76 -15.38
C HIS A 963 8.12 -16.66 -15.44
N GLN A 964 8.73 -17.02 -16.57
CA GLN A 964 10.17 -16.83 -16.77
C GLN A 964 10.57 -15.36 -16.59
N GLN A 965 9.73 -14.44 -17.07
CA GLN A 965 9.95 -13.00 -16.96
C GLN A 965 9.80 -12.48 -15.52
N ILE A 966 8.82 -12.99 -14.76
CA ILE A 966 8.67 -12.73 -13.31
C ILE A 966 9.94 -13.15 -12.59
N TYR A 967 10.37 -14.39 -12.80
CA TYR A 967 11.61 -14.90 -12.22
C TYR A 967 12.82 -14.03 -12.61
N ASP A 968 12.96 -13.69 -13.89
CA ASP A 968 14.11 -12.90 -14.36
C ASP A 968 14.14 -11.46 -13.83
N ASN A 969 13.00 -10.89 -13.47
CA ASN A 969 12.92 -9.57 -12.87
C ASN A 969 13.20 -9.60 -11.35
N GLU A 970 12.82 -10.68 -10.67
CA GLU A 970 12.94 -10.80 -9.21
C GLU A 970 14.24 -11.47 -8.72
N LYS A 971 14.87 -12.35 -9.52
CA LYS A 971 16.05 -13.15 -9.12
C LYS A 971 17.29 -12.35 -8.69
N GLY A 972 17.31 -11.05 -8.95
CA GLY A 972 18.37 -10.13 -8.52
C GLY A 972 17.99 -9.25 -7.34
N LEU A 973 16.77 -9.39 -6.80
CA LEU A 973 16.23 -8.62 -5.69
C LEU A 973 16.24 -9.43 -4.38
N SER A 974 16.54 -10.72 -4.41
CA SER A 974 16.68 -11.59 -3.23
C SER A 974 17.69 -12.70 -3.54
N GLU A 975 18.05 -13.51 -2.54
CA GLU A 975 19.00 -14.61 -2.74
C GLU A 975 18.43 -15.63 -3.73
N ASN A 976 19.10 -15.79 -4.88
CA ASN A 976 18.67 -16.71 -5.92
C ASN A 976 19.09 -18.14 -5.56
N THR A 977 18.16 -18.91 -4.99
CA THR A 977 18.40 -20.29 -4.56
C THR A 977 17.92 -21.32 -5.62
N PRO A 978 18.49 -22.54 -5.62
CA PRO A 978 17.92 -23.66 -6.37
C PRO A 978 16.52 -24.03 -5.88
N ILE A 979 15.65 -24.53 -6.77
CA ILE A 979 14.24 -24.86 -6.47
C ILE A 979 14.13 -25.88 -5.32
N TYR A 980 15.02 -26.87 -5.28
CA TYR A 980 14.96 -27.91 -4.23
C TYR A 980 15.28 -27.39 -2.80
N ARG A 981 15.76 -26.15 -2.68
CA ARG A 981 16.06 -25.44 -1.42
C ARG A 981 15.16 -24.23 -1.18
N VAL A 982 14.16 -24.01 -2.04
CA VAL A 982 13.33 -22.80 -1.97
C VAL A 982 12.55 -22.71 -0.66
N THR A 983 12.45 -21.50 -0.12
CA THR A 983 11.67 -21.16 1.08
C THR A 983 10.45 -20.31 0.72
N GLY A 984 9.58 -20.06 1.70
CA GLY A 984 8.37 -19.23 1.51
C GLY A 984 8.68 -17.78 1.14
N ASP A 985 9.88 -17.29 1.46
CA ASP A 985 10.31 -15.91 1.24
C ASP A 985 10.64 -15.61 -0.24
N SER A 986 10.74 -16.67 -1.07
CA SER A 986 11.12 -16.56 -2.49
C SER A 986 10.01 -17.04 -3.45
N PRO A 987 8.85 -16.36 -3.50
CA PRO A 987 7.71 -16.80 -4.32
C PRO A 987 8.03 -16.84 -5.82
N HIS A 988 8.85 -15.93 -6.36
CA HIS A 988 9.28 -15.99 -7.77
C HIS A 988 10.06 -17.27 -8.11
N ILE A 989 10.71 -17.90 -7.13
CA ILE A 989 11.37 -19.20 -7.30
C ILE A 989 10.33 -20.31 -7.18
N ALA A 990 9.57 -20.34 -6.09
CA ALA A 990 8.62 -21.42 -5.79
C ALA A 990 7.49 -21.52 -6.83
N TYR A 991 6.94 -20.39 -7.26
CA TYR A 991 5.87 -20.34 -8.24
C TYR A 991 6.42 -20.32 -9.66
N SER A 992 7.17 -19.26 -10.01
CA SER A 992 7.49 -18.98 -11.41
C SER A 992 8.65 -19.83 -11.95
N LYS A 993 9.82 -19.87 -11.27
CA LYS A 993 10.91 -20.78 -11.66
C LYS A 993 10.47 -22.25 -11.57
N GLY A 994 9.69 -22.58 -10.55
CA GLY A 994 9.04 -23.87 -10.35
C GLY A 994 8.21 -24.32 -11.55
N ALA A 995 7.24 -23.50 -11.98
CA ALA A 995 6.41 -23.78 -13.15
C ALA A 995 7.24 -24.00 -14.42
N VAL A 996 8.21 -23.12 -14.67
CA VAL A 996 9.11 -23.22 -15.84
C VAL A 996 9.91 -24.53 -15.81
N ALA A 997 10.47 -24.90 -14.65
CA ALA A 997 11.28 -26.11 -14.51
C ALA A 997 10.45 -27.38 -14.71
N MET A 998 9.25 -27.43 -14.13
CA MET A 998 8.34 -28.57 -14.25
C MET A 998 7.81 -28.75 -15.69
N VAL A 999 7.48 -27.66 -16.39
CA VAL A 999 7.09 -27.75 -17.80
C VAL A 999 8.26 -28.18 -18.69
N LYS A 1000 9.48 -27.68 -18.45
CA LYS A 1000 10.69 -28.15 -19.15
C LYS A 1000 10.95 -29.64 -18.88
N LEU A 1001 10.72 -30.11 -17.66
CA LEU A 1001 10.79 -31.54 -17.33
C LEU A 1001 9.76 -32.34 -18.14
N SER A 1002 8.51 -31.88 -18.20
CA SER A 1002 7.46 -32.50 -19.01
C SER A 1002 7.82 -32.57 -20.50
N GLN A 1003 8.46 -31.53 -21.05
CA GLN A 1003 8.98 -31.56 -22.43
C GLN A 1003 10.15 -32.54 -22.61
N LEU A 1004 10.97 -32.74 -21.58
CA LEU A 1004 12.15 -33.59 -21.64
C LEU A 1004 11.83 -35.09 -21.60
N ILE A 1005 10.91 -35.51 -20.72
CA ILE A 1005 10.61 -36.93 -20.48
C ILE A 1005 9.15 -37.32 -20.78
N GLY A 1006 8.31 -36.36 -21.14
CA GLY A 1006 6.88 -36.55 -21.40
C GLY A 1006 6.01 -36.36 -20.15
N GLU A 1007 4.86 -35.69 -20.33
CA GLU A 1007 3.88 -35.41 -19.28
C GLU A 1007 3.43 -36.68 -18.53
N ALA A 1008 3.17 -37.77 -19.24
CA ALA A 1008 2.76 -39.03 -18.63
C ALA A 1008 3.80 -39.59 -17.65
N LYS A 1009 5.10 -39.45 -17.95
CA LYS A 1009 6.17 -39.90 -17.04
C LYS A 1009 6.30 -39.00 -15.82
N VAL A 1010 6.17 -37.68 -16.01
CA VAL A 1010 6.13 -36.73 -14.89
C VAL A 1010 4.95 -37.02 -13.97
N ASN A 1011 3.74 -37.15 -14.52
CA ASN A 1011 2.54 -37.49 -13.74
C ASN A 1011 2.65 -38.85 -13.05
N MET A 1012 3.31 -39.84 -13.67
CA MET A 1012 3.60 -41.12 -13.04
C MET A 1012 4.55 -40.96 -11.83
N ALA A 1013 5.61 -40.15 -11.96
CA ALA A 1013 6.49 -39.84 -10.84
C ALA A 1013 5.75 -39.12 -9.70
N LEU A 1014 4.89 -38.15 -10.02
CA LEU A 1014 4.08 -37.42 -9.03
C LEU A 1014 3.07 -38.33 -8.32
N ARG A 1015 2.43 -39.26 -9.05
CA ARG A 1015 1.57 -40.29 -8.46
C ARG A 1015 2.34 -41.21 -7.52
N ASN A 1016 3.52 -41.67 -7.94
CA ASN A 1016 4.38 -42.52 -7.11
C ASN A 1016 4.86 -41.76 -5.87
N PHE A 1017 5.16 -40.47 -6.00
CA PHE A 1017 5.52 -39.60 -4.89
C PHE A 1017 4.41 -39.54 -3.84
N LEU A 1018 3.16 -39.29 -4.23
CA LEU A 1018 2.02 -39.32 -3.31
C LEU A 1018 1.89 -40.69 -2.62
N ARG A 1019 1.91 -41.78 -3.41
CA ARG A 1019 1.76 -43.15 -2.88
C ARG A 1019 2.86 -43.54 -1.89
N ASN A 1020 4.10 -43.15 -2.16
CA ASN A 1020 5.26 -43.55 -1.37
C ASN A 1020 5.51 -42.63 -0.16
N ASN A 1021 4.88 -41.46 -0.10
CA ASN A 1021 5.09 -40.47 0.95
C ASN A 1021 3.78 -40.01 1.61
N HIS A 1022 2.81 -40.92 1.72
CA HIS A 1022 1.62 -40.66 2.51
C HIS A 1022 1.98 -40.42 3.98
N TYR A 1023 1.21 -39.53 4.62
CA TYR A 1023 1.24 -39.31 6.05
C TYR A 1023 1.17 -40.66 6.82
N PRO A 1024 1.99 -40.88 7.87
CA PRO A 1024 2.69 -39.88 8.70
C PRO A 1024 4.12 -39.54 8.28
N LYS A 1025 4.61 -40.05 7.14
CA LYS A 1025 5.89 -39.58 6.61
C LYS A 1025 5.76 -38.10 6.22
N LYS A 1026 6.71 -37.26 6.63
CA LYS A 1026 6.81 -35.85 6.21
C LYS A 1026 7.75 -35.74 5.00
N PRO A 1027 7.25 -35.70 3.75
CA PRO A 1027 8.13 -35.71 2.59
C PRO A 1027 9.00 -34.46 2.45
N THR A 1028 10.08 -34.62 1.70
CA THR A 1028 11.06 -33.60 1.37
C THR A 1028 11.19 -33.39 -0.14
N SER A 1029 11.81 -32.29 -0.56
CA SER A 1029 12.13 -32.06 -1.98
C SER A 1029 13.01 -33.16 -2.56
N MET A 1030 13.83 -33.80 -1.73
CA MET A 1030 14.67 -34.93 -2.13
C MET A 1030 13.86 -36.18 -2.47
N ASP A 1031 12.79 -36.47 -1.73
CA ASP A 1031 11.87 -37.58 -2.03
C ASP A 1031 11.25 -37.41 -3.43
N LEU A 1032 10.85 -36.20 -3.76
CA LEU A 1032 10.30 -35.87 -5.08
C LEU A 1032 11.34 -36.03 -6.19
N LEU A 1033 12.56 -35.53 -5.98
CA LEU A 1033 13.64 -35.69 -6.96
C LEU A 1033 13.98 -37.16 -7.22
N GLN A 1034 13.93 -38.01 -6.19
CA GLN A 1034 14.13 -39.45 -6.35
C GLN A 1034 13.07 -40.07 -7.27
N GLU A 1035 11.80 -39.67 -7.15
CA GLU A 1035 10.75 -40.15 -8.06
C GLU A 1035 10.97 -39.66 -9.50
N PHE A 1036 11.48 -38.45 -9.71
CA PHE A 1036 11.88 -37.99 -11.04
C PHE A 1036 13.05 -38.79 -11.62
N TYR A 1037 14.03 -39.19 -10.81
CA TYR A 1037 15.13 -40.02 -11.27
C TYR A 1037 14.68 -41.43 -11.69
N LYS A 1038 13.71 -42.01 -10.97
CA LYS A 1038 13.16 -43.35 -11.30
C LYS A 1038 12.48 -43.40 -12.67
N VAL A 1039 11.95 -42.28 -13.16
CA VAL A 1039 11.31 -42.18 -14.48
C VAL A 1039 12.23 -41.62 -15.56
N SER A 1040 13.49 -41.32 -15.21
CA SER A 1040 14.51 -40.86 -16.16
C SER A 1040 14.95 -42.02 -17.05
N PRO A 1041 14.95 -41.87 -18.39
CA PRO A 1041 15.33 -42.94 -19.31
C PRO A 1041 16.84 -43.25 -19.30
N ASP A 1042 17.68 -42.29 -18.92
CA ASP A 1042 19.14 -42.41 -18.95
C ASP A 1042 19.82 -41.40 -17.99
N ASP A 1043 21.14 -41.56 -17.80
CA ASP A 1043 21.95 -40.70 -16.92
C ASP A 1043 22.13 -39.26 -17.44
N SER A 1044 22.08 -39.03 -18.75
CA SER A 1044 22.12 -37.69 -19.34
C SER A 1044 20.87 -36.90 -18.98
N THR A 1045 19.72 -37.56 -19.05
CA THR A 1045 18.43 -37.00 -18.62
C THR A 1045 18.41 -36.71 -17.13
N ARG A 1046 19.02 -37.58 -16.30
CA ARG A 1046 19.20 -37.32 -14.85
C ARG A 1046 20.01 -36.05 -14.57
N LYS A 1047 21.11 -35.82 -15.29
CA LYS A 1047 21.91 -34.57 -15.18
C LYS A 1047 21.11 -33.34 -15.59
N LYS A 1048 20.21 -33.45 -16.57
CA LYS A 1048 19.30 -32.35 -16.95
C LYS A 1048 18.28 -32.06 -15.85
N ILE A 1049 17.76 -33.08 -15.15
CA ILE A 1049 16.89 -32.91 -13.98
C ILE A 1049 17.65 -32.13 -12.90
N ASP A 1050 18.89 -32.51 -12.59
CA ASP A 1050 19.71 -31.77 -11.62
C ASP A 1050 19.90 -30.30 -12.04
N ARG A 1051 20.11 -30.02 -13.32
CA ARG A 1051 20.20 -28.64 -13.83
C ARG A 1051 18.89 -27.86 -13.71
N LEU A 1052 17.73 -28.52 -13.75
CA LEU A 1052 16.44 -27.83 -13.59
C LEU A 1052 16.16 -27.46 -12.13
N PHE A 1053 16.51 -28.33 -11.18
CA PHE A 1053 16.06 -28.19 -9.79
C PHE A 1053 17.16 -27.87 -8.78
N LYS A 1054 18.41 -28.28 -9.03
CA LYS A 1054 19.56 -28.11 -8.12
C LYS A 1054 20.51 -26.98 -8.48
N THR A 1055 20.33 -26.33 -9.64
CA THR A 1055 21.16 -25.19 -10.06
C THR A 1055 20.40 -23.87 -10.11
N ILE A 1056 21.15 -22.78 -10.06
CA ILE A 1056 20.64 -21.39 -10.09
C ILE A 1056 20.27 -20.98 -11.52
#